data_AF-A0A1I1C5F7-F1
#
_entry.id   AF-A0A1I1C5F7-F1
#
_cell.length_a   1.000
_cell.length_b   1.000
_cell.length_c   1.000
_cell.angle_alpha   90.00
_cell.angle_beta   90.00
_cell.angle_gamma   90.00
#
_symmetry.space_group_name_H-M   'P 1'
#
loop_
_entity.id
_entity.type
_entity.pdbx_description
1 polymer ?
#
loop_
_entity_poly.entity_id
_entity_poly.type
_entity_poly.pdbx_seq_one_letter_code
_entity_poly.pdbx_strand_id
1 'polypeptide(L)'
;MINTAALVSTAFLPGQAGFDTETITGLAEWRLDVPALFKLLIGAGTQAVAWPVYGDGEDGPCVLAAPMAQAQASWQALCALMDRPRDAAAIVARGAISTLLAGGQPWLVLDCVQLIPHDIDTPDYAAALQALREEAAGLHAALLRGEREALAPLLAAGVASPATGYWSASASAQLADVEELDAEELPFLHGLEVREWVEDALCYEVSRPGQPATLGLVTPYGRWIAPLSLGLLELDASDARDGWITFAAAAQADAHGVMDLNGTVVLAPVPGALYVISPQLAQQVAPDGASRVLRLPDGALVLEGVDNLCQRDDGYIDVERQTNADERNVCGVLDATGKVVVPLAYSGVQDFGTKKKIAIVSQRIGGRFLFGLANNRGELLAPCQYEAIDCATISSPPKLRKNLIFAIDAQGLACMLTLDGKQAFTPLYPPAHHLRGVAVQSDFLYVVKDGMAWSMDFTGRLLEQVDSVDNFKAAITAQLSASLGLTKKTAPPRRSFTPAQMLAQADRGQLQAMAALLLRGDAALAQRCVDITLAALAEDDPQEEYDGDTPEAACFFLLWSTAADALGHGTTLDWKSVDEVPRIAQHIHLPALQDFAWADRQDGDAMADGLAAIAAHLAPHRLRLVNMHGGEDTYYLGVVREQDAAAFSAVALQAALRPVLL
;
A
#
# COMPACT_ATOMS: atom_id res chain seq x y z
N MET A 1 6.27 7.81 -9.63
CA MET A 1 7.20 8.38 -10.63
C MET A 1 7.36 7.37 -11.75
N ILE A 2 7.17 7.77 -13.01
CA ILE A 2 7.31 6.87 -14.17
C ILE A 2 8.77 6.86 -14.60
N ASN A 3 9.42 5.71 -14.52
CA ASN A 3 10.82 5.58 -14.91
C ASN A 3 10.99 5.84 -16.42
N THR A 4 11.91 6.74 -16.76
CA THR A 4 12.12 7.19 -18.15
C THR A 4 13.59 7.09 -18.55
N ALA A 5 13.84 6.82 -19.82
CA ALA A 5 15.13 7.05 -20.47
C ALA A 5 15.01 8.32 -21.31
N ALA A 6 15.99 9.22 -21.22
CA ALA A 6 16.02 10.45 -21.99
C ALA A 6 17.35 10.61 -22.73
N LEU A 7 17.27 11.12 -23.97
CA LEU A 7 18.41 11.69 -24.67
C LEU A 7 18.32 13.20 -24.61
N VAL A 8 19.36 13.81 -24.07
CA VAL A 8 19.51 15.26 -24.01
C VAL A 8 20.81 15.68 -24.68
N SER A 9 20.89 16.93 -25.12
CA SER A 9 22.13 17.52 -25.61
C SER A 9 22.53 18.72 -24.80
N THR A 10 23.85 18.87 -24.62
CA THR A 10 24.46 19.97 -23.87
C THR A 10 25.76 20.45 -24.54
N ALA A 11 26.10 21.72 -24.34
CA ALA A 11 27.29 22.34 -24.92
C ALA A 11 28.56 21.94 -24.16
N PHE A 12 28.40 21.74 -22.86
CA PHE A 12 29.45 21.41 -21.93
C PHE A 12 29.00 20.25 -21.06
N LEU A 13 29.93 19.47 -20.51
CA LEU A 13 29.62 18.46 -19.51
C LEU A 13 29.78 19.02 -18.09
N PRO A 14 29.17 18.40 -17.06
CA PRO A 14 29.40 18.76 -15.67
C PRO A 14 30.91 18.84 -15.34
N GLY A 15 31.30 19.90 -14.63
CA GLY A 15 32.71 20.21 -14.33
C GLY A 15 33.47 20.99 -15.41
N GLN A 16 32.90 21.19 -16.60
CA GLN A 16 33.47 22.10 -17.62
C GLN A 16 32.99 23.54 -17.39
N ALA A 17 33.87 24.51 -17.64
CA ALA A 17 33.52 25.93 -17.52
C ALA A 17 32.42 26.30 -18.54
N GLY A 18 31.30 26.82 -18.04
CA GLY A 18 30.13 27.19 -18.85
C GLY A 18 29.04 26.12 -18.91
N PHE A 19 29.16 25.01 -18.16
CA PHE A 19 28.03 24.10 -17.95
C PHE A 19 26.89 24.80 -17.21
N ASP A 20 25.68 24.67 -17.74
CA ASP A 20 24.45 25.25 -17.21
C ASP A 20 23.29 24.30 -17.52
N THR A 21 22.58 23.87 -16.48
CA THR A 21 21.43 22.96 -16.58
C THR A 21 20.27 23.58 -17.35
N GLU A 22 20.12 24.91 -17.35
CA GLU A 22 19.06 25.61 -18.09
C GLU A 22 19.28 25.57 -19.62
N THR A 23 20.50 25.25 -20.05
CA THR A 23 20.85 25.18 -21.49
C THR A 23 20.69 23.79 -22.09
N ILE A 24 20.35 22.79 -21.28
CA ILE A 24 20.16 21.40 -21.71
C ILE A 24 18.92 21.32 -22.59
N THR A 25 19.06 20.65 -23.73
CA THR A 25 17.95 20.46 -24.68
C THR A 25 17.57 18.99 -24.76
N GLY A 26 16.32 18.67 -24.46
CA GLY A 26 15.76 17.34 -24.67
C GLY A 26 15.59 17.00 -26.15
N LEU A 27 15.94 15.76 -26.53
CA LEU A 27 15.88 15.30 -27.92
C LEU A 27 14.97 14.08 -28.10
N ALA A 28 14.96 13.19 -27.12
CA ALA A 28 14.15 11.99 -27.16
C ALA A 28 13.87 11.45 -25.76
N GLU A 29 12.79 10.70 -25.62
CA GLU A 29 12.43 10.01 -24.38
C GLU A 29 11.76 8.67 -24.67
N TRP A 30 11.74 7.81 -23.65
CA TRP A 30 11.01 6.56 -23.65
C TRP A 30 10.78 6.06 -22.23
N ARG A 31 9.57 5.61 -21.91
CA ARG A 31 9.20 5.16 -20.55
C ARG A 31 9.45 3.67 -20.38
N LEU A 32 9.78 3.23 -19.17
CA LEU A 32 9.96 1.85 -18.70
C LEU A 32 11.18 1.07 -19.20
N ASP A 33 11.80 1.47 -20.31
CA ASP A 33 13.02 0.84 -20.83
C ASP A 33 13.93 1.80 -21.61
N VAL A 34 15.16 1.35 -21.92
CA VAL A 34 16.14 2.11 -22.71
C VAL A 34 16.12 1.63 -24.17
N PRO A 35 15.67 2.45 -25.14
CA PRO A 35 15.64 2.09 -26.55
C PRO A 35 16.99 1.67 -27.12
N ALA A 36 16.98 0.67 -28.01
CA ALA A 36 18.19 0.21 -28.71
C ALA A 36 18.89 1.34 -29.50
N LEU A 37 18.12 2.29 -30.03
CA LEU A 37 18.67 3.43 -30.76
C LEU A 37 19.46 4.35 -29.82
N PHE A 38 18.98 4.56 -28.59
CA PHE A 38 19.66 5.43 -27.63
C PHE A 38 21.03 4.84 -27.28
N LYS A 39 21.08 3.53 -27.02
CA LYS A 39 22.32 2.75 -26.80
C LYS A 39 23.26 2.80 -28.01
N LEU A 40 22.72 2.70 -29.23
CA LEU A 40 23.54 2.77 -30.44
C LEU A 40 24.19 4.15 -30.64
N LEU A 41 23.45 5.23 -30.38
CA LEU A 41 23.90 6.60 -30.61
C LEU A 41 24.97 7.03 -29.60
N ILE A 42 24.83 6.63 -28.33
CA ILE A 42 25.84 6.87 -27.30
C ILE A 42 27.14 6.07 -27.58
N GLY A 43 27.01 4.86 -28.15
CA GLY A 43 28.08 4.13 -28.83
C GLY A 43 29.33 3.80 -28.00
N ALA A 44 30.41 3.40 -28.68
CA ALA A 44 31.61 2.84 -28.02
C ALA A 44 32.53 3.88 -27.34
N GLY A 45 32.50 5.14 -27.80
CA GLY A 45 33.30 6.24 -27.25
C GLY A 45 32.69 6.90 -26.00
N THR A 46 31.67 6.29 -25.40
CA THR A 46 30.95 6.90 -24.28
C THR A 46 31.72 6.86 -22.97
N GLN A 47 31.53 7.92 -22.19
CA GLN A 47 32.07 8.08 -20.85
C GLN A 47 30.92 8.22 -19.84
N ALA A 48 31.11 7.61 -18.67
CA ALA A 48 30.23 7.87 -17.54
C ALA A 48 30.58 9.23 -16.94
N VAL A 49 29.56 10.03 -16.65
CA VAL A 49 29.71 11.38 -16.09
C VAL A 49 28.74 11.58 -14.93
N ALA A 50 29.14 12.40 -13.96
CA ALA A 50 28.24 12.87 -12.92
C ALA A 50 27.15 13.75 -13.55
N TRP A 51 25.98 13.84 -12.91
CA TRP A 51 24.84 14.58 -13.44
C TRP A 51 24.09 15.30 -12.31
N PRO A 52 24.18 16.65 -12.24
CA PRO A 52 23.73 17.41 -11.08
C PRO A 52 22.21 17.63 -11.01
N VAL A 53 21.43 16.98 -11.88
CA VAL A 53 19.96 17.07 -11.87
C VAL A 53 19.38 16.30 -10.68
N TYR A 54 20.06 15.26 -10.22
CA TYR A 54 19.69 14.47 -9.07
C TYR A 54 20.49 14.98 -7.87
N GLY A 55 19.86 15.31 -6.74
CA GLY A 55 20.53 15.88 -5.56
C GLY A 55 21.69 15.04 -5.01
N ASP A 56 21.71 13.74 -5.31
CA ASP A 56 22.78 12.78 -4.95
C ASP A 56 23.73 12.46 -6.14
N GLY A 57 23.53 13.06 -7.31
CA GLY A 57 24.30 12.83 -8.54
C GLY A 57 25.51 13.74 -8.74
N GLU A 58 25.83 14.57 -7.74
CA GLU A 58 26.95 15.52 -7.79
C GLU A 58 28.32 14.84 -7.52
N ASP A 59 28.32 13.70 -6.81
CA ASP A 59 29.53 13.10 -6.26
C ASP A 59 30.10 11.90 -7.08
N GLY A 60 29.33 11.34 -8.02
CA GLY A 60 29.78 10.22 -8.85
C GLY A 60 29.04 10.01 -10.18
N PRO A 61 29.58 9.17 -11.10
CA PRO A 61 29.03 9.00 -12.45
C PRO A 61 27.68 8.29 -12.46
N CYS A 62 26.66 8.94 -13.03
CA CYS A 62 25.30 8.40 -13.09
C CYS A 62 24.67 8.37 -14.49
N VAL A 63 25.24 9.10 -15.46
CA VAL A 63 24.75 9.11 -16.85
C VAL A 63 25.86 8.78 -17.84
N LEU A 64 25.49 8.48 -19.09
CA LEU A 64 26.44 8.25 -20.18
C LEU A 64 26.48 9.45 -21.14
N ALA A 65 27.67 9.93 -21.47
CA ALA A 65 27.88 11.02 -22.42
C ALA A 65 28.71 10.57 -23.63
N ALA A 66 28.40 11.07 -24.82
CA ALA A 66 29.17 10.85 -26.03
C ALA A 66 29.16 12.10 -26.94
N PRO A 67 30.17 12.26 -27.81
CA PRO A 67 30.18 13.36 -28.77
C PRO A 67 29.00 13.26 -29.74
N MET A 68 28.27 14.35 -29.94
CA MET A 68 27.14 14.42 -30.88
C MET A 68 27.54 14.02 -32.31
N ALA A 69 28.78 14.36 -32.73
CA ALA A 69 29.32 13.94 -34.01
C ALA A 69 29.36 12.41 -34.20
N GLN A 70 29.58 11.65 -33.12
CA GLN A 70 29.54 10.18 -33.16
C GLN A 70 28.10 9.68 -33.33
N ALA A 71 27.14 10.27 -32.62
CA ALA A 71 25.73 9.92 -32.74
C ALA A 71 25.22 10.20 -34.16
N GLN A 72 25.58 11.35 -34.74
CA GLN A 72 25.27 11.70 -36.13
C GLN A 72 25.85 10.66 -37.11
N ALA A 73 27.12 10.27 -36.95
CA ALA A 73 27.76 9.26 -37.80
C ALA A 73 27.09 7.88 -37.65
N SER A 74 26.75 7.49 -36.42
CA SER A 74 26.07 6.21 -36.13
C SER A 74 24.67 6.18 -36.75
N TRP A 75 23.92 7.28 -36.64
CA TRP A 75 22.61 7.41 -37.28
C TRP A 75 22.69 7.32 -38.81
N GLN A 76 23.67 8.01 -39.42
CA GLN A 76 23.89 7.95 -40.88
C GLN A 76 24.24 6.53 -41.34
N ALA A 77 25.13 5.83 -40.62
CA ALA A 77 25.49 4.45 -40.92
C ALA A 77 24.30 3.50 -40.75
N LEU A 78 23.47 3.67 -39.70
CA LEU A 78 22.25 2.89 -39.52
C LEU A 78 21.27 3.12 -40.68
N CYS A 79 21.04 4.38 -41.06
CA CYS A 79 20.18 4.74 -42.17
C CYS A 79 20.61 4.10 -43.50
N ALA A 80 21.91 3.87 -43.70
CA ALA A 80 22.43 3.19 -44.89
C ALA A 80 22.14 1.67 -44.88
N LEU A 81 21.94 1.07 -43.71
CA LEU A 81 21.57 -0.34 -43.56
C LEU A 81 20.05 -0.57 -43.60
N MET A 82 19.27 0.43 -43.18
CA MET A 82 17.81 0.41 -43.21
C MET A 82 17.28 0.49 -44.64
N ASP A 83 16.15 -0.18 -44.88
CA ASP A 83 15.43 0.02 -46.13
C ASP A 83 14.95 1.47 -46.26
N ARG A 84 14.88 1.98 -47.49
CA ARG A 84 14.36 3.33 -47.74
C ARG A 84 12.91 3.42 -47.23
N PRO A 85 12.56 4.45 -46.45
CA PRO A 85 11.21 4.60 -45.94
C PRO A 85 10.27 4.81 -47.13
N ARG A 86 9.15 4.09 -47.15
CA ARG A 86 8.20 4.12 -48.28
C ARG A 86 6.95 4.93 -47.98
N ASP A 87 6.60 5.07 -46.71
CA ASP A 87 5.46 5.84 -46.24
C ASP A 87 5.87 7.19 -45.62
N ALA A 88 4.93 8.12 -45.59
CA ALA A 88 5.17 9.49 -45.12
C ALA A 88 5.54 9.55 -43.62
N ALA A 89 4.96 8.68 -42.78
CA ALA A 89 5.22 8.68 -41.35
C ALA A 89 6.68 8.28 -41.06
N ALA A 90 7.18 7.23 -41.71
CA ALA A 90 8.57 6.80 -41.61
C ALA A 90 9.55 7.85 -42.18
N ILE A 91 9.18 8.57 -43.25
CA ILE A 91 10.00 9.67 -43.78
C ILE A 91 10.10 10.81 -42.76
N VAL A 92 8.96 11.26 -42.22
CA VAL A 92 8.90 12.36 -41.24
C VAL A 92 9.69 12.01 -40.00
N ALA A 93 9.49 10.82 -39.45
CA ALA A 93 10.15 10.40 -38.22
C ALA A 93 11.67 10.25 -38.39
N ARG A 94 12.18 9.68 -39.50
CA ARG A 94 13.63 9.67 -39.77
C ARG A 94 14.19 11.08 -39.98
N GLY A 95 13.41 11.96 -40.61
CA GLY A 95 13.73 13.36 -40.77
C GLY A 95 13.87 14.08 -39.42
N ALA A 96 12.93 13.84 -38.50
CA ALA A 96 12.94 14.41 -37.16
C ALA A 96 14.20 14.02 -36.38
N ILE A 97 14.54 12.73 -36.33
CA ILE A 97 15.79 12.24 -35.71
C ILE A 97 17.01 12.94 -36.32
N SER A 98 17.09 12.96 -37.66
CA SER A 98 18.21 13.59 -38.37
C SER A 98 18.33 15.09 -38.05
N THR A 99 17.20 15.79 -37.93
CA THR A 99 17.13 17.23 -37.65
C THR A 99 17.56 17.53 -36.22
N LEU A 100 17.04 16.77 -35.26
CA LEU A 100 17.37 16.93 -33.84
C LEU A 100 18.84 16.63 -33.57
N LEU A 101 19.40 15.56 -34.16
CA LEU A 101 20.82 15.27 -34.05
C LEU A 101 21.70 16.34 -34.72
N ALA A 102 21.28 16.89 -35.86
CA ALA A 102 22.04 17.93 -36.57
C ALA A 102 22.01 19.29 -35.85
N GLY A 103 20.89 19.62 -35.21
CA GLY A 103 20.73 20.85 -34.41
C GLY A 103 21.19 20.72 -32.96
N GLY A 104 21.52 19.50 -32.51
CA GLY A 104 21.92 19.22 -31.15
C GLY A 104 23.27 19.83 -30.77
N GLN A 105 23.46 20.04 -29.47
CA GLN A 105 24.69 20.58 -28.91
C GLN A 105 25.83 19.54 -28.93
N PRO A 106 27.12 19.95 -28.78
CA PRO A 106 28.29 19.09 -28.92
C PRO A 106 28.29 17.74 -28.18
N TRP A 107 27.60 17.64 -27.05
CA TRP A 107 27.46 16.40 -26.28
C TRP A 107 26.04 15.87 -26.35
N LEU A 108 25.93 14.56 -26.57
CA LEU A 108 24.72 13.78 -26.36
C LEU A 108 24.85 13.05 -25.02
N VAL A 109 23.84 13.13 -24.18
CA VAL A 109 23.78 12.48 -22.88
C VAL A 109 22.57 11.56 -22.84
N LEU A 110 22.79 10.32 -22.42
CA LEU A 110 21.76 9.35 -22.10
C LEU A 110 21.55 9.35 -20.59
N ASP A 111 20.41 9.89 -20.18
CA ASP A 111 19.90 9.77 -18.83
C ASP A 111 19.02 8.52 -18.72
N CYS A 112 19.39 7.63 -17.82
CA CYS A 112 18.63 6.43 -17.48
C CYS A 112 18.64 6.16 -15.98
N VAL A 113 18.85 7.20 -15.16
CA VAL A 113 19.04 7.05 -13.70
C VAL A 113 17.85 6.32 -13.08
N GLN A 114 16.62 6.73 -13.42
CA GLN A 114 15.39 6.14 -12.91
C GLN A 114 15.17 4.66 -13.33
N LEU A 115 15.89 4.17 -14.33
CA LEU A 115 15.74 2.79 -14.84
C LEU A 115 16.74 1.81 -14.20
N ILE A 116 17.72 2.31 -13.45
CA ILE A 116 18.68 1.47 -12.73
C ILE A 116 18.15 1.29 -11.30
N PRO A 117 17.82 0.06 -10.84
CA PRO A 117 17.15 -0.18 -9.57
C PRO A 117 18.12 -0.20 -8.37
N HIS A 118 19.10 0.70 -8.38
CA HIS A 118 20.12 0.84 -7.35
C HIS A 118 20.33 2.32 -7.05
N ASP A 119 20.76 2.65 -5.84
CA ASP A 119 21.07 4.03 -5.50
C ASP A 119 22.34 4.46 -6.25
N ILE A 120 22.41 5.74 -6.61
CA ILE A 120 23.62 6.38 -7.15
C ILE A 120 24.79 6.14 -6.15
N ASP A 121 26.01 6.08 -6.66
CA ASP A 121 27.25 5.81 -5.90
C ASP A 121 27.37 4.42 -5.25
N THR A 122 26.44 3.51 -5.53
CA THR A 122 26.59 2.09 -5.16
C THR A 122 27.42 1.31 -6.19
N PRO A 123 28.16 0.26 -5.77
CA PRO A 123 28.87 -0.62 -6.71
C PRO A 123 27.93 -1.29 -7.72
N ASP A 124 26.70 -1.61 -7.32
CA ASP A 124 25.70 -2.26 -8.18
C ASP A 124 25.21 -1.29 -9.27
N TYR A 125 24.99 -0.02 -8.92
CA TYR A 125 24.67 1.02 -9.90
C TYR A 125 25.80 1.21 -10.91
N ALA A 126 27.05 1.34 -10.43
CA ALA A 126 28.21 1.50 -11.30
C ALA A 126 28.39 0.29 -12.25
N ALA A 127 28.12 -0.92 -11.77
CA ALA A 127 28.12 -2.13 -12.58
C ALA A 127 27.01 -2.12 -13.65
N ALA A 128 25.80 -1.69 -13.31
CA ALA A 128 24.70 -1.56 -14.25
C ALA A 128 24.98 -0.52 -15.34
N LEU A 129 25.52 0.65 -14.97
CA LEU A 129 25.91 1.69 -15.92
C LEU A 129 27.04 1.22 -16.86
N GLN A 130 28.00 0.46 -16.34
CA GLN A 130 29.07 -0.14 -17.13
C GLN A 130 28.54 -1.23 -18.08
N ALA A 131 27.57 -2.04 -17.67
CA ALA A 131 26.92 -3.02 -18.54
C ALA A 131 26.19 -2.33 -19.71
N LEU A 132 25.46 -1.25 -19.44
CA LEU A 132 24.81 -0.44 -20.48
C LEU A 132 25.82 0.13 -21.49
N ARG A 133 26.98 0.58 -20.99
CA ARG A 133 28.08 1.05 -21.83
C ARG A 133 28.66 -0.06 -22.71
N GLU A 134 28.80 -1.28 -22.18
CA GLU A 134 29.26 -2.44 -22.95
C GLU A 134 28.26 -2.85 -24.04
N GLU A 135 26.96 -2.81 -23.74
CA GLU A 135 25.89 -3.01 -24.73
C GLU A 135 25.96 -1.97 -25.86
N ALA A 136 26.10 -0.68 -25.51
CA ALA A 136 26.26 0.40 -26.48
C ALA A 136 27.48 0.21 -27.39
N ALA A 137 28.61 -0.19 -26.81
CA ALA A 137 29.82 -0.51 -27.57
C ALA A 137 29.62 -1.72 -28.50
N GLY A 138 28.92 -2.76 -28.02
CA GLY A 138 28.56 -3.94 -28.81
C GLY A 138 27.70 -3.60 -30.03
N LEU A 139 26.64 -2.82 -29.83
CA LEU A 139 25.75 -2.35 -30.90
C LEU A 139 26.51 -1.48 -31.92
N HIS A 140 27.35 -0.57 -31.45
CA HIS A 140 28.17 0.26 -32.34
C HIS A 140 29.17 -0.58 -33.16
N ALA A 141 29.82 -1.57 -32.55
CA ALA A 141 30.71 -2.48 -33.25
C ALA A 141 29.97 -3.36 -34.27
N ALA A 142 28.75 -3.79 -33.97
CA ALA A 142 27.87 -4.50 -34.91
C ALA A 142 27.49 -3.60 -36.10
N LEU A 143 27.17 -2.33 -35.85
CA LEU A 143 26.90 -1.33 -36.89
C LEU A 143 28.08 -1.15 -37.85
N LEU A 144 29.28 -0.97 -37.32
CA LEU A 144 30.49 -0.82 -38.15
C LEU A 144 30.79 -2.07 -39.00
N ARG A 145 30.42 -3.25 -38.51
CA ARG A 145 30.57 -4.53 -39.23
C ARG A 145 29.40 -4.85 -40.17
N GLY A 146 28.31 -4.09 -40.12
CA GLY A 146 27.08 -4.36 -40.88
C GLY A 146 26.34 -5.61 -40.44
N GLU A 147 26.46 -6.00 -39.16
CA GLU A 147 25.87 -7.21 -38.59
C GLU A 147 24.35 -7.04 -38.40
N ARG A 148 23.58 -7.34 -39.44
CA ARG A 148 22.12 -7.13 -39.46
C ARG A 148 21.34 -7.88 -38.38
N GLU A 149 21.79 -9.05 -37.97
CA GLU A 149 21.12 -9.85 -36.93
C GLU A 149 21.18 -9.17 -35.56
N ALA A 150 22.36 -8.68 -35.16
CA ALA A 150 22.54 -7.91 -33.93
C ALA A 150 21.79 -6.56 -33.95
N LEU A 151 21.51 -6.03 -35.14
CA LEU A 151 20.75 -4.79 -35.35
C LEU A 151 19.27 -5.03 -35.68
N ALA A 152 18.80 -6.28 -35.63
CA ALA A 152 17.47 -6.65 -36.10
C ALA A 152 16.35 -5.79 -35.48
N PRO A 153 16.34 -5.46 -34.18
CA PRO A 153 15.32 -4.59 -33.60
C PRO A 153 15.25 -3.22 -34.29
N LEU A 154 16.39 -2.62 -34.66
CA LEU A 154 16.47 -1.31 -35.31
C LEU A 154 16.18 -1.36 -36.81
N LEU A 155 16.43 -2.51 -37.45
CA LEU A 155 16.20 -2.70 -38.89
C LEU A 155 14.77 -3.14 -39.20
N ALA A 156 14.14 -3.91 -38.30
CA ALA A 156 12.76 -4.36 -38.42
C ALA A 156 11.76 -3.30 -37.92
N ALA A 157 12.19 -2.43 -37.02
CA ALA A 157 11.40 -1.32 -36.50
C ALA A 157 10.95 -0.34 -37.59
N GLY A 158 9.65 -0.07 -37.65
CA GLY A 158 9.16 1.22 -38.11
C GLY A 158 9.65 2.33 -37.17
N VAL A 159 9.67 3.58 -37.61
CA VAL A 159 10.30 4.69 -36.85
C VAL A 159 9.48 5.11 -35.62
N ALA A 160 8.30 4.54 -35.43
CA ALA A 160 7.49 4.60 -34.21
C ALA A 160 7.51 3.23 -33.51
N SER A 161 8.69 2.69 -33.27
CA SER A 161 8.89 1.40 -32.60
C SER A 161 9.54 1.63 -31.24
N PRO A 162 9.32 0.73 -30.27
CA PRO A 162 10.05 0.76 -29.00
C PRO A 162 11.58 0.82 -29.16
N ALA A 163 12.12 0.22 -30.22
CA ALA A 163 13.56 0.25 -30.47
C ALA A 163 14.10 1.66 -30.78
N THR A 164 13.27 2.59 -31.27
CA THR A 164 13.68 3.93 -31.71
C THR A 164 13.42 5.03 -30.69
N GLY A 165 12.45 4.85 -29.79
CA GLY A 165 12.04 5.90 -28.84
C GLY A 165 11.15 6.98 -29.47
N TYR A 166 10.70 7.95 -28.66
CA TYR A 166 9.97 9.13 -29.11
C TYR A 166 10.92 10.32 -29.24
N TRP A 167 10.89 11.03 -30.37
CA TRP A 167 11.82 12.11 -30.69
C TRP A 167 11.10 13.45 -30.83
N SER A 168 11.46 14.41 -30.00
CA SER A 168 10.93 15.78 -30.02
C SER A 168 11.91 16.73 -29.33
N ALA A 169 11.97 17.98 -29.80
CA ALA A 169 12.67 19.05 -29.10
C ALA A 169 12.00 19.41 -27.76
N SER A 170 10.75 18.96 -27.56
CA SER A 170 10.00 19.10 -26.32
C SER A 170 10.07 17.85 -25.42
N ALA A 171 10.90 16.85 -25.75
CA ALA A 171 11.08 15.67 -24.90
C ALA A 171 11.74 16.08 -23.58
N SER A 172 10.95 16.38 -22.54
CA SER A 172 11.43 17.05 -21.34
C SER A 172 11.22 16.24 -20.05
N ALA A 173 10.81 14.98 -20.12
CA ALA A 173 10.36 14.22 -18.95
C ALA A 173 11.40 13.93 -17.83
N GLN A 174 12.62 14.46 -17.90
CA GLN A 174 13.63 14.33 -16.84
C GLN A 174 14.43 15.59 -16.51
N LEU A 175 14.04 16.76 -17.05
CA LEU A 175 14.64 18.02 -16.59
C LEU A 175 13.89 18.61 -15.37
N ALA A 176 12.67 18.13 -15.10
CA ALA A 176 11.82 18.50 -13.98
C ALA A 176 10.76 17.41 -13.72
N ASP A 177 10.15 17.41 -12.52
CA ASP A 177 8.98 16.60 -12.23
C ASP A 177 7.83 16.97 -13.18
N VAL A 178 7.18 15.96 -13.78
CA VAL A 178 6.02 16.19 -14.66
C VAL A 178 4.80 16.39 -13.78
N GLU A 179 4.32 17.62 -13.71
CA GLU A 179 3.17 18.02 -12.89
C GLU A 179 1.98 18.44 -13.75
N GLU A 180 0.81 18.51 -13.11
CA GLU A 180 -0.37 19.10 -13.73
C GLU A 180 -0.16 20.61 -13.93
N LEU A 181 -0.25 21.04 -15.19
CA LEU A 181 -0.28 22.45 -15.58
C LEU A 181 -1.72 22.90 -15.86
N ASP A 182 -1.95 24.22 -15.82
CA ASP A 182 -3.23 24.78 -16.23
C ASP A 182 -3.45 24.53 -17.74
N ALA A 183 -4.56 23.87 -18.07
CA ALA A 183 -4.92 23.54 -19.45
C ALA A 183 -5.05 24.79 -20.34
N GLU A 184 -5.42 25.95 -19.78
CA GLU A 184 -5.52 27.20 -20.53
C GLU A 184 -4.14 27.69 -21.01
N GLU A 185 -3.07 27.35 -20.29
CA GLU A 185 -1.69 27.72 -20.60
C GLU A 185 -1.06 26.83 -21.68
N LEU A 186 -1.71 25.74 -22.07
CA LEU A 186 -1.21 24.74 -23.02
C LEU A 186 -1.88 24.87 -24.40
N PRO A 187 -1.26 25.53 -25.41
CA PRO A 187 -1.91 25.84 -26.67
C PRO A 187 -2.36 24.63 -27.49
N PHE A 188 -1.72 23.46 -27.29
CA PHE A 188 -2.09 22.23 -27.98
C PHE A 188 -3.36 21.58 -27.41
N LEU A 189 -3.82 22.01 -26.23
CA LEU A 189 -5.11 21.60 -25.65
C LEU A 189 -6.25 22.53 -26.10
N HIS A 190 -5.96 23.70 -26.69
CA HIS A 190 -6.99 24.61 -27.16
C HIS A 190 -7.87 23.95 -28.23
N GLY A 191 -9.18 23.90 -27.96
CA GLY A 191 -10.15 23.22 -28.83
C GLY A 191 -10.36 21.73 -28.52
N LEU A 192 -9.76 21.22 -27.45
CA LEU A 192 -10.08 19.94 -26.83
C LEU A 192 -10.88 20.15 -25.54
N GLU A 193 -11.62 19.12 -25.12
CA GLU A 193 -12.22 19.04 -23.79
C GLU A 193 -11.28 18.23 -22.90
N VAL A 194 -10.65 18.86 -21.91
CA VAL A 194 -9.84 18.18 -20.89
C VAL A 194 -10.78 17.60 -19.85
N ARG A 195 -10.60 16.33 -19.53
CA ARG A 195 -11.47 15.59 -18.60
C ARG A 195 -10.87 15.52 -17.21
N GLU A 196 -9.64 15.04 -17.15
CA GLU A 196 -8.90 14.90 -15.91
C GLU A 196 -7.39 14.82 -16.17
N TRP A 197 -6.65 15.06 -15.10
CA TRP A 197 -5.23 14.72 -14.98
C TRP A 197 -5.10 13.30 -14.47
N VAL A 198 -4.40 12.45 -15.23
CA VAL A 198 -4.12 11.07 -14.87
C VAL A 198 -2.76 11.01 -14.19
N GLU A 199 -2.75 11.07 -12.85
CA GLU A 199 -1.52 11.13 -12.05
C GLU A 199 -0.58 9.93 -12.31
N ASP A 200 -1.13 8.73 -12.40
CA ASP A 200 -0.34 7.51 -12.59
C ASP A 200 0.30 7.40 -13.99
N ALA A 201 -0.25 8.11 -14.99
CA ALA A 201 0.27 8.17 -16.35
C ALA A 201 0.96 9.50 -16.69
N LEU A 202 0.92 10.49 -15.80
CA LEU A 202 1.47 11.84 -15.98
C LEU A 202 1.02 12.47 -17.31
N CYS A 203 -0.28 12.46 -17.56
CA CYS A 203 -0.90 12.99 -18.78
C CYS A 203 -2.35 13.45 -18.57
N TYR A 204 -2.88 14.22 -19.51
CA TYR A 204 -4.28 14.59 -19.55
C TYR A 204 -5.10 13.58 -20.37
N GLU A 205 -6.26 13.21 -19.85
CA GLU A 205 -7.33 12.62 -20.65
C GLU A 205 -8.10 13.73 -21.37
N VAL A 206 -8.26 13.59 -22.69
CA VAL A 206 -8.91 14.59 -23.54
C VAL A 206 -9.90 13.97 -24.51
N SER A 207 -10.93 14.73 -24.88
CA SER A 207 -11.86 14.40 -25.96
C SER A 207 -12.04 15.57 -26.95
N ARG A 208 -12.63 15.31 -28.12
CA ARG A 208 -13.03 16.39 -29.03
C ARG A 208 -14.39 16.97 -28.60
N PRO A 209 -14.59 18.29 -28.73
CA PRO A 209 -15.91 18.90 -28.52
C PRO A 209 -17.00 18.20 -29.32
N GLY A 210 -18.05 17.76 -28.64
CA GLY A 210 -19.18 17.03 -29.25
C GLY A 210 -18.89 15.57 -29.63
N GLN A 211 -17.71 15.03 -29.32
CA GLN A 211 -17.37 13.60 -29.43
C GLN A 211 -16.78 13.07 -28.11
N PRO A 212 -17.53 13.13 -26.99
CA PRO A 212 -17.01 12.77 -25.68
C PRO A 212 -16.60 11.29 -25.58
N ALA A 213 -17.18 10.39 -26.37
CA ALA A 213 -16.84 8.97 -26.28
C ALA A 213 -15.41 8.65 -26.77
N THR A 214 -14.86 9.45 -27.68
CA THR A 214 -13.51 9.20 -28.22
C THR A 214 -12.48 9.92 -27.36
N LEU A 215 -11.58 9.12 -26.78
CA LEU A 215 -10.62 9.57 -25.79
C LEU A 215 -9.21 9.55 -26.37
N GLY A 216 -8.36 10.39 -25.80
CA GLY A 216 -6.94 10.42 -26.05
C GLY A 216 -6.16 10.81 -24.79
N LEU A 217 -4.88 10.45 -24.78
CA LEU A 217 -3.95 10.75 -23.69
C LEU A 217 -2.78 11.57 -24.23
N VAL A 218 -2.53 12.72 -23.61
CA VAL A 218 -1.50 13.67 -24.03
C VAL A 218 -0.75 14.23 -22.83
N THR A 219 0.59 14.24 -22.89
CA THR A 219 1.42 14.77 -21.80
C THR A 219 1.37 16.30 -21.74
N PRO A 220 1.78 16.93 -20.63
CA PRO A 220 1.86 18.40 -20.51
C PRO A 220 2.76 19.11 -21.51
N TYR A 221 3.65 18.38 -22.19
CA TYR A 221 4.54 18.90 -23.24
C TYR A 221 4.09 18.49 -24.65
N GLY A 222 2.86 18.00 -24.80
CA GLY A 222 2.21 17.78 -26.09
C GLY A 222 2.54 16.44 -26.77
N ARG A 223 3.18 15.49 -26.08
CA ARG A 223 3.37 14.13 -26.60
C ARG A 223 2.08 13.35 -26.44
N TRP A 224 1.55 12.84 -27.55
CA TRP A 224 0.42 11.92 -27.50
C TRP A 224 0.89 10.51 -27.12
N ILE A 225 0.36 9.98 -26.04
CA ILE A 225 0.42 8.55 -25.71
C ILE A 225 -0.65 7.83 -26.54
N ALA A 226 -1.87 8.35 -26.54
CA ALA A 226 -2.98 7.84 -27.33
C ALA A 226 -3.64 8.98 -28.14
N PRO A 227 -3.31 9.17 -29.43
CA PRO A 227 -3.92 10.21 -30.23
C PRO A 227 -5.39 9.91 -30.56
N LEU A 228 -6.24 10.95 -30.57
CA LEU A 228 -7.67 10.85 -30.91
C LEU A 228 -7.96 10.20 -32.27
N SER A 229 -6.98 10.16 -33.18
CA SER A 229 -7.10 9.47 -34.47
C SER A 229 -7.15 7.95 -34.35
N LEU A 230 -6.75 7.37 -33.22
CA LEU A 230 -6.91 5.93 -32.96
C LEU A 230 -8.36 5.54 -32.70
N GLY A 231 -9.23 6.50 -32.36
CA GLY A 231 -10.64 6.23 -32.11
C GLY A 231 -10.83 5.28 -30.92
N LEU A 232 -10.14 5.55 -29.82
CA LEU A 232 -10.25 4.73 -28.61
C LEU A 232 -11.45 5.17 -27.78
N LEU A 233 -12.09 4.19 -27.14
CA LEU A 233 -13.16 4.34 -26.16
C LEU A 233 -12.64 3.76 -24.84
N GLU A 234 -13.26 4.13 -23.71
CA GLU A 234 -13.01 3.51 -22.39
C GLU A 234 -11.50 3.36 -22.10
N LEU A 235 -10.75 4.46 -22.20
CA LEU A 235 -9.35 4.48 -21.81
C LEU A 235 -9.29 4.41 -20.28
N ASP A 236 -8.58 3.40 -19.77
CA ASP A 236 -8.38 3.23 -18.34
C ASP A 236 -6.87 3.11 -18.08
N ALA A 237 -6.38 4.07 -17.29
CA ALA A 237 -5.00 4.24 -16.91
C ALA A 237 -4.79 4.02 -15.40
N SER A 238 -5.74 3.39 -14.71
CA SER A 238 -5.59 2.99 -13.29
C SER A 238 -4.40 2.06 -13.06
N ASP A 239 -4.04 1.26 -14.07
CA ASP A 239 -2.88 0.36 -14.07
C ASP A 239 -1.61 1.00 -14.66
N ALA A 240 -1.58 2.33 -14.85
CA ALA A 240 -0.43 3.00 -15.44
C ALA A 240 0.84 2.88 -14.58
N ARG A 241 0.70 2.75 -13.25
CA ARG A 241 1.82 2.43 -12.34
C ARG A 241 2.47 1.08 -12.64
N ASP A 242 1.69 0.13 -13.13
CA ASP A 242 2.16 -1.20 -13.55
C ASP A 242 2.68 -1.19 -15.00
N GLY A 243 2.61 -0.03 -15.67
CA GLY A 243 3.12 0.19 -17.01
C GLY A 243 2.08 0.07 -18.13
N TRP A 244 0.80 -0.08 -17.78
CA TRP A 244 -0.24 -0.49 -18.73
C TRP A 244 -1.43 0.47 -18.78
N ILE A 245 -2.05 0.55 -19.95
CA ILE A 245 -3.29 1.27 -20.20
C ILE A 245 -4.22 0.32 -20.95
N THR A 246 -5.42 0.09 -20.42
CA THR A 246 -6.45 -0.68 -21.11
C THR A 246 -7.36 0.23 -21.92
N PHE A 247 -7.89 -0.26 -23.03
CA PHE A 247 -8.76 0.52 -23.90
C PHE A 247 -9.75 -0.34 -24.66
N ALA A 248 -10.88 0.24 -25.04
CA ALA A 248 -11.81 -0.32 -26.03
C ALA A 248 -11.63 0.35 -27.40
N ALA A 249 -11.91 -0.38 -28.49
CA ALA A 249 -11.80 0.17 -29.84
C ALA A 249 -13.15 0.70 -30.35
N ALA A 250 -13.21 1.90 -30.93
CA ALA A 250 -14.49 2.40 -31.48
C ALA A 250 -15.07 1.53 -32.60
N ALA A 251 -14.23 0.78 -33.30
CA ALA A 251 -14.67 -0.17 -34.32
C ALA A 251 -15.40 -1.39 -33.75
N GLN A 252 -15.10 -1.76 -32.50
CA GLN A 252 -15.62 -2.90 -31.76
C GLN A 252 -15.67 -2.54 -30.28
N ALA A 253 -16.75 -1.88 -29.85
CA ALA A 253 -16.86 -1.31 -28.50
C ALA A 253 -16.79 -2.38 -27.39
N ASP A 254 -16.99 -3.66 -27.72
CA ASP A 254 -16.88 -4.82 -26.83
C ASP A 254 -15.49 -5.49 -26.87
N ALA A 255 -14.54 -4.95 -27.64
CA ALA A 255 -13.19 -5.48 -27.77
C ALA A 255 -12.18 -4.60 -27.04
N HIS A 256 -11.46 -5.21 -26.10
CA HIS A 256 -10.48 -4.53 -25.25
C HIS A 256 -9.05 -4.93 -25.61
N GLY A 257 -8.13 -3.97 -25.55
CA GLY A 257 -6.70 -4.16 -25.76
C GLY A 257 -5.88 -3.53 -24.63
N VAL A 258 -4.57 -3.71 -24.71
CA VAL A 258 -3.59 -3.12 -23.78
C VAL A 258 -2.52 -2.40 -24.57
N MET A 259 -2.14 -1.21 -24.12
CA MET A 259 -0.94 -0.51 -24.55
C MET A 259 -0.02 -0.19 -23.39
N ASP A 260 1.25 0.03 -23.69
CA ASP A 260 2.21 0.56 -22.73
C ASP A 260 2.07 2.09 -22.56
N LEU A 261 2.81 2.65 -21.61
CA LEU A 261 2.87 4.10 -21.36
C LEU A 261 3.52 4.91 -22.50
N ASN A 262 3.99 4.24 -23.56
CA ASN A 262 4.52 4.89 -24.75
C ASN A 262 3.52 4.89 -25.91
N GLY A 263 2.32 4.34 -25.73
CA GLY A 263 1.28 4.24 -26.76
C GLY A 263 1.44 3.02 -27.68
N THR A 264 2.33 2.08 -27.35
CA THR A 264 2.52 0.86 -28.12
C THR A 264 1.46 -0.15 -27.71
N VAL A 265 0.58 -0.54 -28.64
CA VAL A 265 -0.38 -1.63 -28.41
C VAL A 265 0.39 -2.95 -28.27
N VAL A 266 0.37 -3.52 -27.06
CA VAL A 266 1.02 -4.80 -26.74
C VAL A 266 0.05 -5.97 -26.87
N LEU A 267 -1.22 -5.76 -26.52
CA LEU A 267 -2.31 -6.70 -26.78
C LEU A 267 -3.35 -6.01 -27.67
N ALA A 268 -3.55 -6.58 -28.86
CA ALA A 268 -4.55 -6.07 -29.79
C ALA A 268 -5.98 -6.23 -29.22
N PRO A 269 -6.93 -5.34 -29.58
CA PRO A 269 -8.30 -5.46 -29.15
C PRO A 269 -8.92 -6.82 -29.51
N VAL A 270 -9.47 -7.48 -28.49
CA VAL A 270 -10.12 -8.78 -28.60
C VAL A 270 -11.48 -8.73 -27.91
N PRO A 271 -12.52 -9.40 -28.44
CA PRO A 271 -13.84 -9.40 -27.80
C PRO A 271 -13.79 -9.87 -26.36
N GLY A 272 -14.56 -9.20 -25.50
CA GLY A 272 -14.57 -9.44 -24.06
C GLY A 272 -13.77 -8.40 -23.29
N ALA A 273 -13.78 -8.53 -21.97
CA ALA A 273 -13.07 -7.63 -21.06
C ALA A 273 -11.61 -8.07 -20.87
N LEU A 274 -10.76 -7.11 -20.53
CA LEU A 274 -9.36 -7.34 -20.21
C LEU A 274 -9.01 -6.52 -18.96
N TYR A 275 -8.45 -7.19 -17.96
CA TYR A 275 -8.05 -6.60 -16.69
C TYR A 275 -6.56 -6.83 -16.48
N VAL A 276 -5.80 -5.80 -16.15
CA VAL A 276 -4.42 -5.98 -15.69
C VAL A 276 -4.48 -6.47 -14.25
N ILE A 277 -3.73 -7.53 -13.95
CA ILE A 277 -3.70 -8.14 -12.62
C ILE A 277 -2.41 -7.79 -11.89
N SER A 278 -1.32 -7.57 -12.63
CA SER A 278 -0.01 -7.18 -12.15
C SER A 278 0.83 -6.66 -13.33
N PRO A 279 2.04 -6.11 -13.11
CA PRO A 279 2.91 -5.67 -14.20
C PRO A 279 3.22 -6.74 -15.25
N GLN A 280 3.04 -8.03 -14.95
CA GLN A 280 3.39 -9.14 -15.84
C GLN A 280 2.18 -9.98 -16.29
N LEU A 281 0.97 -9.73 -15.79
CA LEU A 281 -0.20 -10.57 -16.05
C LEU A 281 -1.46 -9.76 -16.29
N ALA A 282 -2.26 -10.22 -17.25
CA ALA A 282 -3.61 -9.76 -17.49
C ALA A 282 -4.60 -10.93 -17.50
N GLN A 283 -5.84 -10.67 -17.07
CA GLN A 283 -6.96 -11.58 -17.22
C GLN A 283 -7.83 -11.12 -18.39
N GLN A 284 -8.07 -12.01 -19.34
CA GLN A 284 -9.04 -11.84 -20.40
C GLN A 284 -10.31 -12.62 -20.06
N VAL A 285 -11.48 -11.99 -20.19
CA VAL A 285 -12.79 -12.63 -20.03
C VAL A 285 -13.58 -12.46 -21.32
N ALA A 286 -13.72 -13.54 -22.09
CA ALA A 286 -14.46 -13.53 -23.34
C ALA A 286 -15.98 -13.30 -23.11
N PRO A 287 -16.74 -12.88 -24.14
CA PRO A 287 -18.18 -12.61 -24.00
C PRO A 287 -19.03 -13.81 -23.56
N ASP A 288 -18.54 -15.03 -23.78
CA ASP A 288 -19.17 -16.28 -23.33
C ASP A 288 -18.82 -16.66 -21.88
N GLY A 289 -18.03 -15.82 -21.19
CA GLY A 289 -17.52 -16.04 -19.85
C GLY A 289 -16.22 -16.84 -19.78
N ALA A 290 -15.70 -17.34 -20.92
CA ALA A 290 -14.44 -18.08 -20.91
C ALA A 290 -13.28 -17.13 -20.55
N SER A 291 -12.58 -17.46 -19.47
CA SER A 291 -11.50 -16.62 -18.94
C SER A 291 -10.12 -17.23 -19.15
N ARG A 292 -9.10 -16.37 -19.31
CA ARG A 292 -7.70 -16.76 -19.50
C ARG A 292 -6.78 -15.77 -18.81
N VAL A 293 -5.65 -16.26 -18.33
CA VAL A 293 -4.55 -15.46 -17.83
C VAL A 293 -3.49 -15.40 -18.91
N LEU A 294 -3.07 -14.19 -19.26
CA LEU A 294 -2.08 -13.89 -20.28
C LEU A 294 -0.87 -13.24 -19.62
N ARG A 295 0.32 -13.55 -20.13
CA ARG A 295 1.54 -12.85 -19.79
C ARG A 295 1.62 -11.53 -20.56
N LEU A 296 2.01 -10.47 -19.87
CA LEU A 296 2.35 -9.18 -20.48
C LEU A 296 3.86 -9.09 -20.71
N PRO A 297 4.31 -8.39 -21.77
CA PRO A 297 3.51 -7.82 -22.86
C PRO A 297 3.16 -8.82 -23.98
N ASP A 298 3.73 -10.03 -23.99
CA ASP A 298 3.73 -10.90 -25.17
C ASP A 298 2.42 -11.66 -25.45
N GLY A 299 1.45 -11.60 -24.53
CA GLY A 299 0.16 -12.25 -24.64
C GLY A 299 0.22 -13.76 -24.52
N ALA A 300 1.35 -14.33 -24.04
CA ALA A 300 1.47 -15.78 -23.92
C ALA A 300 0.46 -16.33 -22.91
N LEU A 301 -0.26 -17.39 -23.29
CA LEU A 301 -1.23 -18.04 -22.42
C LEU A 301 -0.53 -18.65 -21.20
N VAL A 302 -0.99 -18.28 -20.00
CA VAL A 302 -0.53 -18.80 -18.72
C VAL A 302 -1.50 -19.86 -18.19
N LEU A 303 -2.79 -19.52 -18.09
CA LEU A 303 -3.85 -20.42 -17.62
C LEU A 303 -5.19 -20.16 -18.34
N GLU A 304 -6.01 -21.19 -18.49
CA GLU A 304 -7.40 -21.10 -18.98
C GLU A 304 -8.40 -21.44 -17.88
N GLY A 305 -9.62 -20.91 -17.93
CA GLY A 305 -10.70 -21.19 -17.00
C GLY A 305 -10.36 -20.72 -15.59
N VAL A 306 -10.09 -19.42 -15.44
CA VAL A 306 -9.78 -18.78 -14.16
C VAL A 306 -10.90 -17.82 -13.80
N ASP A 307 -11.64 -18.13 -12.76
CA ASP A 307 -12.83 -17.35 -12.38
C ASP A 307 -12.46 -16.15 -11.52
N ASN A 308 -11.39 -16.25 -10.72
CA ASN A 308 -10.94 -15.16 -9.85
C ASN A 308 -9.41 -15.13 -9.74
N LEU A 309 -8.86 -13.92 -9.66
CA LEU A 309 -7.45 -13.61 -9.42
C LEU A 309 -7.36 -12.50 -8.38
N CYS A 310 -6.44 -12.65 -7.42
CA CYS A 310 -6.22 -11.63 -6.40
C CYS A 310 -4.74 -11.57 -6.02
N GLN A 311 -4.16 -10.37 -6.03
CA GLN A 311 -2.81 -10.17 -5.49
C GLN A 311 -2.84 -10.30 -3.96
N ARG A 312 -1.79 -10.90 -3.39
CA ARG A 312 -1.58 -11.05 -1.96
C ARG A 312 -0.51 -10.09 -1.46
N ASP A 313 -0.56 -9.78 -0.17
CA ASP A 313 0.45 -8.96 0.52
C ASP A 313 1.87 -9.59 0.48
N ASP A 314 1.96 -10.91 0.27
CA ASP A 314 3.24 -11.62 0.18
C ASP A 314 3.85 -11.66 -1.24
N GLY A 315 3.22 -10.95 -2.20
CA GLY A 315 3.67 -10.78 -3.58
C GLY A 315 3.30 -11.93 -4.52
N TYR A 316 2.50 -12.89 -4.06
CA TYR A 316 1.93 -13.95 -4.90
C TYR A 316 0.51 -13.60 -5.34
N ILE A 317 -0.06 -14.40 -6.24
CA ILE A 317 -1.40 -14.19 -6.79
C ILE A 317 -2.23 -15.45 -6.54
N ASP A 318 -3.32 -15.30 -5.79
CA ASP A 318 -4.32 -16.36 -5.65
C ASP A 318 -5.09 -16.53 -6.96
N VAL A 319 -5.31 -17.78 -7.34
CA VAL A 319 -6.03 -18.14 -8.57
C VAL A 319 -7.12 -19.17 -8.24
N GLU A 320 -8.34 -18.89 -8.67
CA GLU A 320 -9.49 -19.78 -8.47
C GLU A 320 -10.10 -20.27 -9.78
N ARG A 321 -10.59 -21.51 -9.75
CA ARG A 321 -11.34 -22.13 -10.84
C ARG A 321 -12.52 -22.93 -10.31
N GLN A 322 -13.71 -22.74 -10.86
CA GLN A 322 -14.88 -23.54 -10.62
C GLN A 322 -14.75 -24.90 -11.31
N THR A 323 -15.14 -25.95 -10.60
CA THR A 323 -15.08 -27.32 -11.12
C THR A 323 -16.48 -27.91 -11.30
N ASN A 324 -16.70 -28.55 -12.45
CA ASN A 324 -17.98 -29.19 -12.80
C ASN A 324 -18.33 -30.40 -11.92
N ALA A 325 -17.34 -30.96 -11.20
CA ALA A 325 -17.52 -32.18 -10.43
C ALA A 325 -18.34 -31.96 -9.13
N ASP A 326 -18.41 -30.72 -8.64
CA ASP A 326 -18.90 -30.44 -7.28
C ASP A 326 -19.43 -28.99 -7.08
N GLU A 327 -19.59 -28.20 -8.16
CA GLU A 327 -19.92 -26.75 -8.16
C GLU A 327 -18.99 -25.89 -7.28
N ARG A 328 -17.78 -26.38 -7.00
CA ARG A 328 -16.84 -25.78 -6.04
C ARG A 328 -15.60 -25.25 -6.72
N ASN A 329 -15.08 -24.16 -6.16
CA ASN A 329 -13.83 -23.56 -6.58
C ASN A 329 -12.65 -24.39 -6.07
N VAL A 330 -11.66 -24.58 -6.94
CA VAL A 330 -10.31 -24.99 -6.57
C VAL A 330 -9.39 -23.78 -6.64
N CYS A 331 -8.53 -23.66 -5.64
CA CYS A 331 -7.58 -22.59 -5.47
C CYS A 331 -6.16 -23.10 -5.76
N GLY A 332 -5.35 -22.22 -6.33
CA GLY A 332 -3.91 -22.35 -6.49
C GLY A 332 -3.24 -21.00 -6.24
N VAL A 333 -1.92 -20.95 -6.45
CA VAL A 333 -1.13 -19.74 -6.28
C VAL A 333 -0.13 -19.61 -7.43
N LEU A 334 -0.05 -18.43 -8.02
CA LEU A 334 0.96 -18.03 -9.01
C LEU A 334 2.00 -17.13 -8.34
N ASP A 335 3.23 -17.15 -8.84
CA ASP A 335 4.14 -16.04 -8.60
C ASP A 335 3.81 -14.85 -9.52
N ALA A 336 4.47 -13.72 -9.29
CA ALA A 336 4.28 -12.50 -10.08
C ALA A 336 4.56 -12.68 -11.58
N THR A 337 5.25 -13.75 -11.99
CA THR A 337 5.52 -14.05 -13.41
C THR A 337 4.45 -14.92 -14.07
N GLY A 338 3.45 -15.35 -13.30
CA GLY A 338 2.41 -16.28 -13.73
C GLY A 338 2.83 -17.74 -13.61
N LYS A 339 4.00 -18.06 -13.04
CA LYS A 339 4.39 -19.44 -12.82
C LYS A 339 3.54 -20.01 -11.69
N VAL A 340 2.95 -21.19 -11.93
CA VAL A 340 2.20 -21.93 -10.90
C VAL A 340 3.15 -22.36 -9.79
N VAL A 341 2.96 -21.77 -8.60
CA VAL A 341 3.66 -22.13 -7.37
C VAL A 341 2.90 -23.24 -6.66
N VAL A 342 1.59 -23.06 -6.46
CA VAL A 342 0.71 -24.09 -5.90
C VAL A 342 -0.36 -24.43 -6.95
N PRO A 343 -0.52 -25.71 -7.33
CA PRO A 343 -1.49 -26.10 -8.35
C PRO A 343 -2.93 -25.84 -7.90
N LEU A 344 -3.82 -25.58 -8.88
CA LEU A 344 -5.26 -25.44 -8.67
C LEU A 344 -5.92 -26.78 -8.33
N ALA A 345 -5.70 -27.25 -7.10
CA ALA A 345 -6.15 -28.55 -6.62
C ALA A 345 -6.72 -28.51 -5.19
N TYR A 346 -6.62 -27.36 -4.52
CA TYR A 346 -6.96 -27.19 -3.12
C TYR A 346 -8.28 -26.45 -2.97
N SER A 347 -8.93 -26.58 -1.82
CA SER A 347 -10.10 -25.76 -1.48
C SER A 347 -9.72 -24.38 -0.94
N GLY A 348 -8.43 -24.15 -0.64
CA GLY A 348 -7.89 -22.87 -0.19
C GLY A 348 -6.41 -22.98 0.16
N VAL A 349 -5.68 -21.87 -0.02
CA VAL A 349 -4.24 -21.74 0.24
C VAL A 349 -3.99 -20.47 1.07
N GLN A 350 -3.39 -20.61 2.25
CA GLN A 350 -3.04 -19.49 3.14
C GLN A 350 -1.71 -18.85 2.74
N ASP A 351 -1.41 -17.67 3.31
CA ASP A 351 -0.23 -16.88 2.92
C ASP A 351 1.07 -17.63 3.24
N PHE A 352 2.12 -17.38 2.45
CA PHE A 352 3.43 -17.93 2.73
C PHE A 352 4.10 -17.16 3.87
N GLY A 353 4.53 -17.88 4.91
CA GLY A 353 5.23 -17.25 6.03
C GLY A 353 6.54 -16.57 5.60
N THR A 354 6.78 -15.34 6.04
CA THR A 354 7.92 -14.50 5.59
C THR A 354 9.28 -15.18 5.70
N LYS A 355 9.53 -15.95 6.77
CA LYS A 355 10.84 -16.58 7.05
C LYS A 355 11.02 -17.96 6.44
N LYS A 356 10.02 -18.85 6.56
CA LYS A 356 10.13 -20.25 6.14
C LYS A 356 9.42 -20.55 4.82
N LYS A 357 8.61 -19.62 4.32
CA LYS A 357 7.86 -19.72 3.07
C LYS A 357 7.02 -21.00 2.99
N ILE A 358 6.35 -21.30 4.11
CA ILE A 358 5.39 -22.41 4.26
C ILE A 358 3.99 -21.81 4.38
N ALA A 359 3.04 -22.43 3.70
CA ALA A 359 1.62 -22.13 3.72
C ALA A 359 0.82 -23.34 4.18
N ILE A 360 -0.37 -23.10 4.74
CA ILE A 360 -1.36 -24.14 4.98
C ILE A 360 -2.23 -24.27 3.73
N VAL A 361 -2.40 -25.51 3.26
CA VAL A 361 -3.32 -25.85 2.18
C VAL A 361 -4.48 -26.66 2.75
N SER A 362 -5.66 -26.53 2.15
CA SER A 362 -6.83 -27.31 2.56
C SER A 362 -7.45 -28.07 1.40
N GLN A 363 -8.04 -29.22 1.67
CA GLN A 363 -8.79 -29.99 0.70
C GLN A 363 -10.01 -30.62 1.36
N ARG A 364 -11.13 -30.67 0.61
CA ARG A 364 -12.32 -31.37 1.08
C ARG A 364 -12.24 -32.86 0.76
N ILE A 365 -12.14 -33.70 1.79
CA ILE A 365 -12.04 -35.16 1.67
C ILE A 365 -13.15 -35.78 2.52
N GLY A 366 -14.00 -36.61 1.91
CA GLY A 366 -15.13 -37.23 2.60
C GLY A 366 -16.11 -36.21 3.22
N GLY A 367 -16.27 -35.05 2.60
CA GLY A 367 -17.15 -33.98 3.07
C GLY A 367 -16.55 -33.05 4.14
N ARG A 368 -15.36 -33.34 4.67
CA ARG A 368 -14.64 -32.55 5.69
C ARG A 368 -13.46 -31.79 5.08
N PHE A 369 -13.11 -30.64 5.63
CA PHE A 369 -11.84 -29.97 5.31
C PHE A 369 -10.70 -30.62 6.09
N LEU A 370 -9.68 -31.09 5.35
CA LEU A 370 -8.42 -31.55 5.90
C LEU A 370 -7.30 -30.62 5.43
N PHE A 371 -6.32 -30.42 6.30
CA PHE A 371 -5.25 -29.45 6.13
C PHE A 371 -3.93 -30.15 5.89
N GLY A 372 -3.07 -29.51 5.10
CA GLY A 372 -1.71 -29.91 4.77
C GLY A 372 -0.77 -28.71 4.77
N LEU A 373 0.48 -28.93 4.39
CA LEU A 373 1.51 -27.90 4.31
C LEU A 373 2.16 -27.92 2.93
N ALA A 374 2.32 -26.75 2.32
CA ALA A 374 3.07 -26.58 1.08
C ALA A 374 4.11 -25.46 1.24
N ASN A 375 5.17 -25.48 0.43
CA ASN A 375 6.13 -24.39 0.37
C ASN A 375 6.01 -23.57 -0.91
N ASN A 376 6.72 -22.45 -0.96
CA ASN A 376 6.75 -21.56 -2.13
C ASN A 376 7.54 -22.10 -3.33
N ARG A 377 8.02 -23.35 -3.26
CA ARG A 377 8.56 -24.09 -4.42
C ARG A 377 7.52 -25.03 -5.02
N GLY A 378 6.31 -25.06 -4.45
CA GLY A 378 5.22 -25.96 -4.85
C GLY A 378 5.33 -27.38 -4.32
N GLU A 379 6.26 -27.63 -3.39
CA GLU A 379 6.41 -28.92 -2.76
C GLU A 379 5.34 -29.08 -1.66
N LEU A 380 4.57 -30.17 -1.74
CA LEU A 380 3.67 -30.59 -0.67
C LEU A 380 4.52 -31.21 0.45
N LEU A 381 4.74 -30.44 1.53
CA LEU A 381 5.51 -30.84 2.69
C LEU A 381 4.74 -31.86 3.55
N ALA A 382 3.44 -31.61 3.75
CA ALA A 382 2.56 -32.51 4.47
C ALA A 382 1.24 -32.65 3.72
N PRO A 383 0.70 -33.88 3.52
CA PRO A 383 -0.56 -34.07 2.81
C PRO A 383 -1.75 -33.52 3.59
N CYS A 384 -2.85 -33.23 2.87
CA CYS A 384 -4.13 -32.81 3.45
C CYS A 384 -4.79 -33.95 4.23
N GLN A 385 -4.31 -34.22 5.45
CA GLN A 385 -4.80 -35.29 6.33
C GLN A 385 -5.02 -34.84 7.78
N TYR A 386 -4.65 -33.61 8.12
CA TYR A 386 -4.77 -33.07 9.47
C TYR A 386 -6.14 -32.42 9.65
N GLU A 387 -6.77 -32.63 10.80
CA GLU A 387 -8.03 -31.97 11.15
C GLU A 387 -7.84 -30.48 11.42
N ALA A 388 -6.66 -30.09 11.90
CA ALA A 388 -6.31 -28.70 12.13
C ALA A 388 -4.80 -28.50 12.08
N ILE A 389 -4.37 -27.31 11.65
CA ILE A 389 -3.01 -26.79 11.80
C ILE A 389 -3.11 -25.42 12.47
N ASP A 390 -2.21 -25.13 13.42
CA ASP A 390 -2.24 -23.88 14.17
C ASP A 390 -1.75 -22.68 13.34
N CYS A 391 -2.54 -21.61 13.34
CA CYS A 391 -2.31 -20.36 12.61
C CYS A 391 -2.85 -19.19 13.44
N ALA A 392 -2.53 -17.95 13.06
CA ALA A 392 -3.04 -16.76 13.75
C ALA A 392 -4.46 -16.40 13.30
N THR A 393 -4.69 -16.39 11.99
CA THR A 393 -5.98 -16.15 11.34
C THR A 393 -6.22 -17.22 10.26
N ILE A 394 -7.39 -17.20 9.62
CA ILE A 394 -7.72 -18.12 8.52
C ILE A 394 -6.92 -17.87 7.23
N SER A 395 -6.24 -16.73 7.11
CA SER A 395 -5.33 -16.39 6.00
C SER A 395 -3.85 -16.51 6.37
N SER A 396 -3.52 -16.52 7.67
CA SER A 396 -2.14 -16.49 8.15
C SER A 396 -1.37 -17.79 7.91
N PRO A 397 -0.05 -17.74 7.71
CA PRO A 397 0.81 -18.92 7.71
C PRO A 397 0.76 -19.72 9.04
N PRO A 398 1.27 -20.97 9.05
CA PRO A 398 1.32 -21.76 10.26
C PRO A 398 2.21 -21.13 11.34
N LYS A 399 1.79 -21.22 12.61
CA LYS A 399 2.58 -20.72 13.74
C LYS A 399 3.76 -21.66 14.03
N LEU A 400 4.96 -21.09 14.03
CA LEU A 400 6.20 -21.80 14.32
C LEU A 400 6.57 -21.71 15.80
N ARG A 401 6.90 -22.86 16.40
CA ARG A 401 7.42 -22.98 17.77
C ARG A 401 8.63 -23.89 17.76
N LYS A 402 9.81 -23.33 18.02
CA LYS A 402 11.10 -24.05 17.92
C LYS A 402 11.27 -24.80 16.56
N ASN A 403 10.88 -24.15 15.46
CA ASN A 403 10.84 -24.71 14.09
C ASN A 403 9.90 -25.92 13.92
N LEU A 404 8.90 -26.06 14.78
CA LEU A 404 7.84 -27.04 14.66
C LEU A 404 6.48 -26.35 14.51
N ILE A 405 5.54 -27.06 13.90
CA ILE A 405 4.18 -26.60 13.63
C ILE A 405 3.21 -27.51 14.39
N PHE A 406 2.31 -26.93 15.18
CA PHE A 406 1.30 -27.71 15.89
C PHE A 406 0.17 -28.10 14.95
N ALA A 407 -0.24 -29.37 15.01
CA ALA A 407 -1.35 -29.91 14.23
C ALA A 407 -2.16 -30.92 15.05
N ILE A 408 -3.36 -31.23 14.58
CA ILE A 408 -4.22 -32.30 15.08
C ILE A 408 -4.42 -33.27 13.93
N ASP A 409 -4.09 -34.55 14.12
CA ASP A 409 -4.30 -35.57 13.09
C ASP A 409 -5.78 -35.95 12.94
N ALA A 410 -6.08 -36.83 11.97
CA ALA A 410 -7.43 -37.28 11.71
C ALA A 410 -8.08 -38.08 12.86
N GLN A 411 -7.30 -38.51 13.86
CA GLN A 411 -7.78 -39.21 15.05
C GLN A 411 -8.00 -38.25 16.22
N GLY A 412 -7.75 -36.95 16.05
CA GLY A 412 -7.86 -35.95 17.11
C GLY A 412 -6.64 -35.89 18.01
N LEU A 413 -5.51 -36.50 17.62
CA LEU A 413 -4.30 -36.55 18.43
C LEU A 413 -3.36 -35.38 18.15
N ALA A 414 -2.71 -34.89 19.20
CA ALA A 414 -1.81 -33.76 19.16
C ALA A 414 -0.49 -34.13 18.44
N CYS A 415 -0.14 -33.35 17.43
CA CYS A 415 1.05 -33.52 16.61
C CYS A 415 1.96 -32.30 16.67
N MET A 416 3.27 -32.52 16.57
CA MET A 416 4.22 -31.50 16.14
C MET A 416 4.81 -31.92 14.82
N LEU A 417 4.74 -31.04 13.81
CA LEU A 417 5.30 -31.26 12.48
C LEU A 417 6.61 -30.49 12.34
N THR A 418 7.61 -31.12 11.75
CA THR A 418 8.83 -30.46 11.29
C THR A 418 8.54 -29.59 10.07
N LEU A 419 9.49 -28.74 9.68
CA LEU A 419 9.36 -27.87 8.51
C LEU A 419 9.25 -28.64 7.18
N ASP A 420 9.68 -29.90 7.14
CA ASP A 420 9.46 -30.82 6.01
C ASP A 420 8.18 -31.66 6.17
N GLY A 421 7.28 -31.28 7.09
CA GLY A 421 5.95 -31.86 7.25
C GLY A 421 5.90 -33.22 7.95
N LYS A 422 7.02 -33.72 8.46
CA LYS A 422 7.07 -35.01 9.18
C LYS A 422 6.66 -34.82 10.64
N GLN A 423 6.01 -35.82 11.21
CA GLN A 423 5.72 -35.83 12.64
C GLN A 423 7.03 -35.96 13.45
N ALA A 424 7.25 -35.06 14.41
CA ALA A 424 8.41 -35.07 15.29
C ALA A 424 8.38 -36.25 16.28
N PHE A 425 7.20 -36.80 16.56
CA PHE A 425 6.97 -37.98 17.37
C PHE A 425 5.67 -38.67 16.93
N THR A 426 5.48 -39.93 17.30
CA THR A 426 4.21 -40.65 17.07
C THR A 426 3.12 -40.09 17.98
N PRO A 427 2.01 -39.55 17.44
CA PRO A 427 0.92 -38.99 18.25
C PRO A 427 0.27 -40.08 19.11
N LEU A 428 0.09 -39.78 20.40
CA LEU A 428 -0.50 -40.72 21.37
C LEU A 428 -1.67 -40.11 22.16
N TYR A 429 -1.71 -38.79 22.27
CA TYR A 429 -2.59 -38.10 23.21
C TYR A 429 -3.33 -36.96 22.50
N PRO A 430 -4.65 -36.80 22.74
CA PRO A 430 -5.39 -35.64 22.23
C PRO A 430 -5.02 -34.38 23.02
N PRO A 431 -5.22 -33.17 22.45
CA PRO A 431 -4.99 -31.93 23.16
C PRO A 431 -5.95 -31.77 24.35
N ALA A 432 -5.47 -31.19 25.44
CA ALA A 432 -6.27 -30.97 26.65
C ALA A 432 -7.35 -29.88 26.48
N HIS A 433 -7.24 -29.05 25.44
CA HIS A 433 -8.14 -27.95 25.16
C HIS A 433 -8.38 -27.77 23.66
N HIS A 434 -9.55 -27.27 23.28
CA HIS A 434 -9.89 -26.99 21.87
C HIS A 434 -9.26 -25.68 21.36
N LEU A 435 -9.14 -24.67 22.25
CA LEU A 435 -8.38 -23.45 21.96
C LEU A 435 -6.89 -23.77 21.82
N ARG A 436 -6.35 -23.55 20.62
CA ARG A 436 -4.96 -23.85 20.27
C ARG A 436 -3.96 -23.03 21.10
N GLY A 437 -4.27 -21.75 21.37
CA GLY A 437 -3.44 -20.90 22.25
C GLY A 437 -3.35 -21.39 23.69
N VAL A 438 -4.26 -22.25 24.13
CA VAL A 438 -4.16 -22.96 25.42
C VAL A 438 -3.43 -24.28 25.24
N ALA A 439 -3.81 -25.09 24.26
CA ALA A 439 -3.28 -26.43 24.05
C ALA A 439 -1.78 -26.47 23.73
N VAL A 440 -1.25 -25.45 23.03
CA VAL A 440 0.18 -25.36 22.69
C VAL A 440 0.80 -24.07 23.22
N GLN A 441 1.80 -24.25 24.09
CA GLN A 441 2.62 -23.19 24.66
C GLN A 441 3.96 -23.08 23.91
N SER A 442 4.80 -22.11 24.29
CA SER A 442 6.07 -21.81 23.59
C SER A 442 7.04 -23.00 23.51
N ASP A 443 6.98 -23.91 24.48
CA ASP A 443 7.95 -24.99 24.65
C ASP A 443 7.35 -26.36 25.01
N PHE A 444 6.03 -26.45 25.21
CA PHE A 444 5.32 -27.69 25.53
C PHE A 444 3.85 -27.66 25.06
N LEU A 445 3.19 -28.81 25.14
CA LEU A 445 1.78 -29.04 24.85
C LEU A 445 1.04 -29.45 26.11
N TYR A 446 -0.24 -29.08 26.24
CA TYR A 446 -1.15 -29.73 27.17
C TYR A 446 -1.94 -30.82 26.47
N VAL A 447 -1.82 -32.06 26.94
CA VAL A 447 -2.45 -33.25 26.37
C VAL A 447 -3.22 -34.05 27.41
N VAL A 448 -4.12 -34.93 26.99
CA VAL A 448 -4.91 -35.78 27.88
C VAL A 448 -4.36 -37.20 27.91
N LYS A 449 -4.15 -37.72 29.12
CA LYS A 449 -3.89 -39.13 29.36
C LYS A 449 -4.65 -39.58 30.61
N ASP A 450 -5.42 -40.66 30.49
CA ASP A 450 -6.17 -41.28 31.58
C ASP A 450 -7.07 -40.31 32.37
N GLY A 451 -7.71 -39.37 31.66
CA GLY A 451 -8.59 -38.34 32.26
C GLY A 451 -7.87 -37.17 32.93
N MET A 452 -6.54 -37.16 32.91
CA MET A 452 -5.69 -36.09 33.46
C MET A 452 -5.08 -35.24 32.34
N ALA A 453 -4.96 -33.94 32.58
CA ALA A 453 -4.18 -33.03 31.76
C ALA A 453 -2.70 -33.12 32.13
N TRP A 454 -1.84 -33.25 31.13
CA TRP A 454 -0.40 -33.35 31.27
C TRP A 454 0.29 -32.28 30.42
N SER A 455 1.39 -31.73 30.91
CA SER A 455 2.35 -31.04 30.07
C SER A 455 3.25 -32.06 29.36
N MET A 456 3.52 -31.85 28.08
CA MET A 456 4.30 -32.73 27.22
C MET A 456 5.27 -31.91 26.38
N ASP A 457 6.53 -32.29 26.32
CA ASP A 457 7.48 -31.62 25.43
C ASP A 457 7.22 -31.96 23.95
N PHE A 458 7.92 -31.26 23.05
CA PHE A 458 7.79 -31.49 21.61
C PHE A 458 8.48 -32.77 21.10
N THR A 459 8.98 -33.63 21.99
CA THR A 459 9.47 -34.99 21.66
C THR A 459 8.42 -36.06 21.97
N GLY A 460 7.27 -35.67 22.53
CA GLY A 460 6.21 -36.58 22.94
C GLY A 460 6.40 -37.13 24.36
N ARG A 461 7.37 -36.62 25.12
CA ARG A 461 7.61 -37.04 26.51
C ARG A 461 6.73 -36.23 27.45
N LEU A 462 5.92 -36.92 28.25
CA LEU A 462 5.16 -36.32 29.34
C LEU A 462 6.13 -35.79 30.41
N LEU A 463 5.90 -34.55 30.85
CA LEU A 463 6.73 -33.86 31.82
C LEU A 463 6.07 -33.87 33.20
N GLU A 464 4.90 -33.24 33.32
CA GLU A 464 4.20 -33.06 34.58
C GLU A 464 2.70 -33.28 34.42
N GLN A 465 2.11 -33.96 35.40
CA GLN A 465 0.67 -34.08 35.52
C GLN A 465 0.11 -32.83 36.21
N VAL A 466 -0.83 -32.15 35.55
CA VAL A 466 -1.36 -30.87 36.04
C VAL A 466 -2.55 -31.11 36.98
N ASP A 467 -3.66 -31.62 36.46
CA ASP A 467 -4.89 -31.94 37.20
C ASP A 467 -5.78 -32.85 36.33
N SER A 468 -6.98 -33.17 36.79
CA SER A 468 -8.05 -33.69 35.94
C SER A 468 -8.36 -32.71 34.80
N VAL A 469 -8.74 -33.24 33.64
CA VAL A 469 -9.05 -32.41 32.46
C VAL A 469 -10.16 -31.40 32.75
N ASP A 470 -11.15 -31.78 33.56
CA ASP A 470 -12.28 -30.92 33.90
C ASP A 470 -11.84 -29.75 34.79
N ASN A 471 -11.02 -30.02 35.82
CA ASN A 471 -10.45 -28.96 36.65
C ASN A 471 -9.52 -28.05 35.85
N PHE A 472 -8.69 -28.61 34.97
CA PHE A 472 -7.82 -27.84 34.09
C PHE A 472 -8.62 -26.89 33.20
N LYS A 473 -9.67 -27.39 32.53
CA LYS A 473 -10.56 -26.56 31.71
C LYS A 473 -11.27 -25.49 32.54
N ALA A 474 -11.74 -25.82 33.74
CA ALA A 474 -12.39 -24.88 34.65
C ALA A 474 -11.42 -23.77 35.08
N ALA A 475 -10.17 -24.12 35.40
CA ALA A 475 -9.12 -23.18 35.78
C ALA A 475 -8.76 -22.23 34.64
N ILE A 476 -8.55 -22.75 33.42
CA ILE A 476 -8.31 -21.93 32.23
C ILE A 476 -9.50 -21.01 31.94
N THR A 477 -10.73 -21.52 32.03
CA THR A 477 -11.95 -20.71 31.84
C THR A 477 -12.05 -19.60 32.88
N ALA A 478 -11.74 -19.87 34.15
CA ALA A 478 -11.69 -18.86 35.19
C ALA A 478 -10.59 -17.82 34.93
N GLN A 479 -9.41 -18.24 34.49
CA GLN A 479 -8.29 -17.36 34.17
C GLN A 479 -8.60 -16.46 32.96
N LEU A 480 -9.12 -17.04 31.87
CA LEU A 480 -9.55 -16.29 30.69
C LEU A 480 -10.69 -15.33 31.04
N SER A 481 -11.62 -15.75 31.89
CA SER A 481 -12.68 -14.87 32.37
C SER A 481 -12.12 -13.73 33.22
N ALA A 482 -11.10 -13.98 34.05
CA ALA A 482 -10.44 -12.93 34.83
C ALA A 482 -9.67 -11.96 33.93
N SER A 483 -8.94 -12.46 32.93
CA SER A 483 -8.17 -11.63 31.99
C SER A 483 -9.05 -10.82 31.04
N LEU A 484 -10.23 -11.35 30.68
CA LEU A 484 -11.24 -10.65 29.87
C LEU A 484 -12.20 -9.81 30.72
N GLY A 485 -11.99 -9.71 32.05
CA GLY A 485 -12.88 -8.98 32.95
C GLY A 485 -14.29 -9.59 33.13
N LEU A 486 -14.53 -10.80 32.60
CA LEU A 486 -15.77 -11.57 32.68
C LEU A 486 -15.96 -12.30 34.02
N THR A 487 -14.96 -12.31 34.91
CA THR A 487 -15.21 -12.67 36.31
C THR A 487 -16.22 -11.67 36.86
N LYS A 488 -17.46 -12.12 37.06
CA LYS A 488 -18.50 -11.39 37.79
C LYS A 488 -17.95 -10.95 39.16
N LYS A 489 -17.35 -9.78 39.21
CA LYS A 489 -17.85 -8.79 40.15
C LYS A 489 -19.23 -8.46 39.62
N THR A 490 -20.26 -8.84 40.36
CA THR A 490 -21.55 -8.16 40.22
C THR A 490 -21.23 -6.67 40.33
N ALA A 491 -21.11 -6.00 39.18
CA ALA A 491 -21.22 -4.57 39.14
C ALA A 491 -22.57 -4.27 39.81
N PRO A 492 -22.64 -3.25 40.69
CA PRO A 492 -23.95 -2.77 41.10
C PRO A 492 -24.75 -2.51 39.82
N PRO A 493 -26.08 -2.72 39.83
CA PRO A 493 -26.90 -2.40 38.66
C PRO A 493 -26.53 -1.00 38.20
N ARG A 494 -26.03 -0.86 36.96
CA ARG A 494 -25.78 0.46 36.37
C ARG A 494 -27.10 1.20 36.45
N ARG A 495 -27.09 2.31 37.18
CA ARG A 495 -28.23 3.20 37.21
C ARG A 495 -28.17 3.99 35.92
N SER A 496 -29.25 3.94 35.17
CA SER A 496 -29.51 4.84 34.06
C SER A 496 -30.63 5.79 34.46
N PHE A 497 -30.61 6.99 33.89
CA PHE A 497 -31.63 7.99 34.11
C PHE A 497 -32.11 8.54 32.77
N THR A 498 -33.42 8.73 32.64
CA THR A 498 -33.99 9.44 31.48
C THR A 498 -33.83 10.95 31.64
N PRO A 499 -33.94 11.74 30.56
CA PRO A 499 -33.89 13.21 30.64
C PRO A 499 -34.83 13.79 31.70
N ALA A 500 -36.07 13.29 31.77
CA ALA A 500 -37.05 13.73 32.75
C ALA A 500 -36.63 13.42 34.21
N GLN A 501 -35.97 12.28 34.44
CA GLN A 501 -35.45 11.92 35.76
C GLN A 501 -34.26 12.80 36.14
N MET A 502 -33.35 13.07 35.21
CA MET A 502 -32.19 13.94 35.42
C MET A 502 -32.61 15.38 35.72
N LEU A 503 -33.55 15.94 34.95
CA LEU A 503 -34.09 17.29 35.18
C LEU A 503 -34.81 17.44 36.54
N ALA A 504 -35.45 16.37 37.02
CA ALA A 504 -36.19 16.39 38.27
C ALA A 504 -35.32 16.09 39.50
N GLN A 505 -34.26 15.31 39.35
CA GLN A 505 -33.50 14.74 40.48
C GLN A 505 -32.08 15.28 40.62
N ALA A 506 -31.49 15.86 39.56
CA ALA A 506 -30.14 16.39 39.65
C ALA A 506 -30.07 17.69 40.45
N ASP A 507 -29.15 17.74 41.43
CA ASP A 507 -28.89 18.96 42.20
C ASP A 507 -28.14 20.00 41.34
N ARG A 508 -28.80 21.14 41.11
CA ARG A 508 -28.23 22.21 40.28
C ARG A 508 -26.96 22.81 40.88
N GLY A 509 -26.84 22.86 42.21
CA GLY A 509 -25.64 23.35 42.89
C GLY A 509 -24.45 22.43 42.67
N GLN A 510 -24.67 21.12 42.69
CA GLN A 510 -23.68 20.09 42.39
C GLN A 510 -23.29 20.11 40.90
N LEU A 511 -24.24 20.26 39.97
CA LEU A 511 -23.93 20.44 38.54
C LEU A 511 -23.10 21.71 38.30
N GLN A 512 -23.42 22.82 38.99
CA GLN A 512 -22.64 24.05 38.91
C GLN A 512 -21.25 23.90 39.51
N ALA A 513 -21.11 23.15 40.61
CA ALA A 513 -19.81 22.79 41.15
C ALA A 513 -19.00 21.98 40.12
N MET A 514 -19.61 20.97 39.50
CA MET A 514 -18.97 20.15 38.45
C MET A 514 -18.59 20.97 37.21
N ALA A 515 -19.45 21.89 36.75
CA ALA A 515 -19.13 22.77 35.62
C ALA A 515 -18.03 23.79 35.96
N ALA A 516 -18.02 24.31 37.19
CA ALA A 516 -16.96 25.22 37.65
C ALA A 516 -15.58 24.54 37.66
N LEU A 517 -15.54 23.22 37.86
CA LEU A 517 -14.32 22.44 37.74
C LEU A 517 -13.79 22.37 36.30
N LEU A 518 -14.69 22.13 35.34
CA LEU A 518 -14.36 22.09 33.90
C LEU A 518 -13.94 23.46 33.37
N LEU A 519 -14.47 24.53 33.97
CA LEU A 519 -14.31 25.91 33.51
C LEU A 519 -13.37 26.73 34.40
N ARG A 520 -12.40 26.06 35.04
CA ARG A 520 -11.29 26.68 35.80
C ARG A 520 -11.73 27.66 36.90
N GLY A 521 -12.89 27.40 37.51
CA GLY A 521 -13.45 28.15 38.63
C GLY A 521 -14.25 29.39 38.24
N ASP A 522 -14.57 29.61 36.96
CA ASP A 522 -15.46 30.69 36.53
C ASP A 522 -16.91 30.35 36.85
N ALA A 523 -17.43 30.92 37.94
CA ALA A 523 -18.79 30.66 38.41
C ALA A 523 -19.88 31.13 37.43
N ALA A 524 -19.65 32.21 36.68
CA ALA A 524 -20.64 32.72 35.73
C ALA A 524 -20.70 31.84 34.48
N LEU A 525 -19.54 31.36 34.02
CA LEU A 525 -19.45 30.44 32.89
C LEU A 525 -19.97 29.05 33.26
N ALA A 526 -19.70 28.58 34.48
CA ALA A 526 -20.23 27.33 35.02
C ALA A 526 -21.75 27.34 35.07
N GLN A 527 -22.34 28.43 35.56
CA GLN A 527 -23.80 28.60 35.56
C GLN A 527 -24.36 28.54 34.13
N ARG A 528 -23.75 29.28 33.19
CA ARG A 528 -24.17 29.24 31.78
C ARG A 528 -24.06 27.84 31.16
N CYS A 529 -23.00 27.11 31.45
CA CYS A 529 -22.79 25.75 30.95
C CYS A 529 -23.89 24.81 31.44
N VAL A 530 -24.23 24.86 32.73
CA VAL A 530 -25.34 24.09 33.31
C VAL A 530 -26.67 24.49 32.69
N ASP A 531 -26.91 25.79 32.48
CA ASP A 531 -28.15 26.28 31.89
C ASP A 531 -28.35 25.76 30.46
N ILE A 532 -27.30 25.79 29.63
CA ILE A 532 -27.31 25.27 28.25
C ILE A 532 -27.51 23.74 28.26
N THR A 533 -26.77 23.03 29.12
CA THR A 533 -26.83 21.57 29.20
C THR A 533 -28.22 21.09 29.60
N LEU A 534 -28.85 21.72 30.61
CA LEU A 534 -30.19 21.37 31.05
C LEU A 534 -31.27 21.77 30.04
N ALA A 535 -31.05 22.84 29.27
CA ALA A 535 -31.95 23.20 28.17
C ALA A 535 -31.90 22.16 27.03
N ALA A 536 -30.69 21.74 26.62
CA ALA A 536 -30.51 20.69 25.63
C ALA A 536 -31.13 19.36 26.09
N LEU A 537 -30.90 18.97 27.36
CA LEU A 537 -31.48 17.77 27.94
C LEU A 537 -33.02 17.80 27.99
N ALA A 538 -33.63 18.98 28.09
CA ALA A 538 -35.09 19.12 28.06
C ALA A 538 -35.71 18.94 26.67
N GLU A 539 -34.90 19.06 25.61
CA GLU A 539 -35.30 18.87 24.22
C GLU A 539 -34.94 17.48 23.68
N ASP A 540 -34.23 16.67 24.46
CA ASP A 540 -33.75 15.33 24.08
C ASP A 540 -34.87 14.27 24.10
N ASP A 541 -34.61 13.10 23.48
CA ASP A 541 -35.61 12.02 23.43
C ASP A 541 -35.97 11.55 24.85
N PRO A 542 -37.26 11.61 25.27
CA PRO A 542 -37.69 11.19 26.59
C PRO A 542 -37.40 9.73 26.94
N GLN A 543 -37.12 8.88 25.95
CA GLN A 543 -36.78 7.46 26.10
C GLN A 543 -35.27 7.20 26.14
N GLU A 544 -34.43 8.20 25.89
CA GLU A 544 -32.97 8.06 25.97
C GLU A 544 -32.54 7.78 27.42
N GLU A 545 -31.51 6.95 27.61
CA GLU A 545 -31.02 6.56 28.93
C GLU A 545 -29.54 6.92 29.08
N TYR A 546 -29.23 7.74 30.09
CA TYR A 546 -27.86 8.15 30.41
C TYR A 546 -27.33 7.40 31.62
N ASP A 547 -26.18 6.76 31.46
CA ASP A 547 -25.52 5.98 32.51
C ASP A 547 -24.87 6.90 33.57
N GLY A 548 -25.12 6.62 34.86
CA GLY A 548 -24.44 7.28 35.96
C GLY A 548 -24.88 6.75 37.32
N ASP A 549 -24.00 6.73 38.32
CA ASP A 549 -24.36 6.25 39.67
C ASP A 549 -25.36 7.19 40.39
N THR A 550 -25.44 8.45 39.95
CA THR A 550 -26.40 9.49 40.33
C THR A 550 -26.85 10.30 39.11
N PRO A 551 -27.99 11.04 39.18
CA PRO A 551 -28.43 11.92 38.10
C PRO A 551 -27.39 12.97 37.68
N GLU A 552 -26.61 13.49 38.64
CA GLU A 552 -25.55 14.46 38.38
C GLU A 552 -24.36 13.83 37.65
N ALA A 553 -24.02 12.58 38.00
CA ALA A 553 -22.99 11.81 37.31
C ALA A 553 -23.42 11.49 35.86
N ALA A 554 -24.70 11.17 35.64
CA ALA A 554 -25.26 10.97 34.30
C ALA A 554 -25.22 12.26 33.46
N CYS A 555 -25.39 13.44 34.08
CA CYS A 555 -25.27 14.74 33.41
C CYS A 555 -23.81 15.12 33.05
N PHE A 556 -22.80 14.44 33.60
CA PHE A 556 -21.42 14.90 33.50
C PHE A 556 -20.91 14.97 32.06
N PHE A 557 -21.19 13.95 31.24
CA PHE A 557 -20.69 13.91 29.85
C PHE A 557 -21.38 14.93 28.95
N LEU A 558 -22.63 15.27 29.25
CA LEU A 558 -23.34 16.37 28.57
C LEU A 558 -22.78 17.74 28.98
N LEU A 559 -22.46 17.92 30.26
CA LEU A 559 -21.75 19.11 30.75
C LEU A 559 -20.35 19.22 30.11
N TRP A 560 -19.68 18.08 29.94
CA TRP A 560 -18.38 18.01 29.27
C TRP A 560 -18.45 18.42 27.82
N SER A 561 -19.34 17.80 27.02
CA SER A 561 -19.54 18.17 25.61
C SER A 561 -19.94 19.65 25.48
N THR A 562 -20.83 20.16 26.35
CA THR A 562 -21.18 21.58 26.34
C THR A 562 -19.98 22.49 26.66
N ALA A 563 -19.13 22.10 27.63
CA ALA A 563 -17.92 22.86 27.96
C ALA A 563 -16.84 22.78 26.87
N ALA A 564 -16.74 21.65 26.17
CA ALA A 564 -15.81 21.42 25.06
C ALA A 564 -16.29 22.15 23.78
N ASP A 565 -17.47 21.80 23.28
CA ASP A 565 -17.95 22.19 21.95
C ASP A 565 -18.46 23.63 21.90
N ALA A 566 -19.19 24.08 22.93
CA ALA A 566 -19.80 25.41 22.93
C ALA A 566 -18.91 26.49 23.57
N LEU A 567 -17.96 26.10 24.43
CA LEU A 567 -17.15 27.02 25.23
C LEU A 567 -15.64 26.84 25.06
N GLY A 568 -15.16 25.80 24.34
CA GLY A 568 -13.75 25.63 23.98
C GLY A 568 -12.83 25.22 25.14
N HIS A 569 -13.37 24.59 26.19
CA HIS A 569 -12.66 24.30 27.44
C HIS A 569 -12.37 22.81 27.69
N GLY A 570 -12.35 22.02 26.63
CA GLY A 570 -11.95 20.61 26.63
C GLY A 570 -12.09 20.02 25.22
N THR A 571 -11.67 18.77 25.04
CA THR A 571 -11.88 18.01 23.80
C THR A 571 -11.98 16.51 24.05
N THR A 572 -12.45 15.76 23.07
CA THR A 572 -12.51 14.29 23.06
C THR A 572 -11.68 13.75 21.91
N LEU A 573 -10.73 12.86 22.20
CA LEU A 573 -9.90 12.21 21.18
C LEU A 573 -10.05 10.68 21.24
N ASP A 574 -10.11 10.03 20.08
CA ASP A 574 -9.99 8.58 19.97
C ASP A 574 -8.52 8.17 20.18
N TRP A 575 -8.28 6.98 20.74
CA TRP A 575 -6.92 6.49 20.98
C TRP A 575 -6.06 6.34 19.71
N LYS A 576 -6.69 6.22 18.53
CA LYS A 576 -6.01 6.15 17.23
C LYS A 576 -5.73 7.52 16.62
N SER A 577 -6.33 8.59 17.12
CA SER A 577 -6.19 9.96 16.60
C SER A 577 -4.93 10.65 17.12
N VAL A 578 -3.78 9.96 17.02
CA VAL A 578 -2.48 10.50 17.48
C VAL A 578 -2.07 11.75 16.68
N ASP A 579 -2.49 11.82 15.42
CA ASP A 579 -2.32 12.96 14.51
C ASP A 579 -3.03 14.25 14.95
N GLU A 580 -3.96 14.15 15.91
CA GLU A 580 -4.64 15.32 16.49
C GLU A 580 -3.87 15.95 17.66
N VAL A 581 -2.85 15.27 18.20
CA VAL A 581 -2.03 15.78 19.32
C VAL A 581 -1.28 17.07 18.95
N PRO A 582 -0.61 17.21 17.79
CA PRO A 582 0.01 18.47 17.38
C PRO A 582 -0.99 19.63 17.20
N ARG A 583 -2.28 19.31 17.04
CA ARG A 583 -3.36 20.28 16.82
C ARG A 583 -4.16 20.58 18.10
N ILE A 584 -3.71 20.13 19.26
CA ILE A 584 -4.47 20.26 20.52
C ILE A 584 -4.89 21.72 20.85
N ALA A 585 -4.12 22.71 20.41
CA ALA A 585 -4.43 24.13 20.57
C ALA A 585 -5.67 24.60 19.79
N GLN A 586 -6.01 23.88 18.71
CA GLN A 586 -7.22 24.10 17.91
C GLN A 586 -8.45 23.52 18.63
N HIS A 587 -8.25 22.49 19.46
CA HIS A 587 -9.29 21.77 20.17
C HIS A 587 -9.58 22.32 21.57
N ILE A 588 -8.54 22.75 22.30
CA ILE A 588 -8.67 23.40 23.60
C ILE A 588 -8.21 24.85 23.47
N HIS A 589 -9.16 25.78 23.50
CA HIS A 589 -8.90 27.21 23.28
C HIS A 589 -8.27 27.86 24.51
N LEU A 590 -6.97 27.61 24.68
CA LEU A 590 -6.18 28.05 25.80
C LEU A 590 -4.91 28.76 25.30
N PRO A 591 -4.64 30.02 25.72
CA PRO A 591 -3.45 30.74 25.28
C PRO A 591 -2.13 30.00 25.55
N ALA A 592 -2.07 29.23 26.65
CA ALA A 592 -0.90 28.43 27.04
C ALA A 592 -0.63 27.20 26.14
N LEU A 593 -1.51 26.90 25.17
CA LEU A 593 -1.31 25.82 24.19
C LEU A 593 -1.00 26.36 22.79
N GLN A 594 -1.10 27.68 22.54
CA GLN A 594 -0.97 28.24 21.18
C GLN A 594 0.40 28.02 20.55
N ASP A 595 1.44 27.88 21.37
CA ASP A 595 2.82 27.63 20.98
C ASP A 595 3.26 26.17 21.20
N PHE A 596 2.31 25.29 21.54
CA PHE A 596 2.59 23.87 21.66
C PHE A 596 2.94 23.27 20.30
N ALA A 597 4.03 22.51 20.25
CA ALA A 597 4.45 21.75 19.08
C ALA A 597 4.94 20.37 19.54
N TRP A 598 4.63 19.35 18.74
CA TRP A 598 5.02 17.96 18.97
C TRP A 598 5.46 17.35 17.65
N ALA A 599 6.65 16.74 17.61
CA ALA A 599 7.21 16.15 16.40
C ALA A 599 7.43 14.63 16.59
N ASP A 600 6.66 13.83 15.85
CA ASP A 600 6.51 12.37 15.96
C ASP A 600 7.81 11.54 15.87
N ARG A 601 8.94 12.16 15.49
CA ARG A 601 10.25 11.49 15.38
C ARG A 601 11.24 11.84 16.50
N GLN A 602 10.92 12.80 17.37
CA GLN A 602 11.80 13.23 18.47
C GLN A 602 11.15 13.06 19.85
N ASP A 603 9.81 13.15 19.93
CA ASP A 603 9.07 13.26 21.19
C ASP A 603 8.17 12.04 21.51
N GLY A 604 8.29 10.95 20.74
CA GLY A 604 7.45 9.74 20.82
C GLY A 604 6.35 9.69 19.74
N ASP A 605 5.75 8.53 19.54
CA ASP A 605 4.73 8.28 18.50
C ASP A 605 3.42 7.68 19.06
N ALA A 606 3.32 7.49 20.39
CA ALA A 606 2.12 7.00 21.04
C ALA A 606 1.29 8.14 21.65
N MET A 607 -0.03 7.95 21.74
CA MET A 607 -0.95 8.88 22.42
C MET A 607 -0.50 9.22 23.85
N ALA A 608 0.03 8.23 24.59
CA ALA A 608 0.55 8.44 25.94
C ALA A 608 1.74 9.42 25.98
N ASP A 609 2.63 9.36 24.98
CA ASP A 609 3.78 10.26 24.86
C ASP A 609 3.31 11.68 24.53
N GLY A 610 2.36 11.81 23.60
CA GLY A 610 1.72 13.07 23.25
C GLY A 610 1.03 13.77 24.43
N LEU A 611 0.24 13.04 25.22
CA LEU A 611 -0.41 13.59 26.42
C LEU A 611 0.60 14.00 27.51
N ALA A 612 1.69 13.25 27.66
CA ALA A 612 2.78 13.61 28.57
C ALA A 612 3.50 14.89 28.11
N ALA A 613 3.71 15.06 26.80
CA ALA A 613 4.28 16.27 26.21
C ALA A 613 3.38 17.49 26.46
N ILE A 614 2.07 17.36 26.24
CA ILE A 614 1.10 18.43 26.54
C ILE A 614 1.12 18.80 28.03
N ALA A 615 1.11 17.80 28.92
CA ALA A 615 1.18 18.04 30.35
C ALA A 615 2.47 18.77 30.78
N ALA A 616 3.62 18.38 30.20
CA ALA A 616 4.89 19.04 30.43
C ALA A 616 4.90 20.50 29.95
N HIS A 617 4.28 20.78 28.80
CA HIS A 617 4.13 22.14 28.26
C HIS A 617 3.24 23.03 29.13
N LEU A 618 2.19 22.46 29.74
CA LEU A 618 1.27 23.18 30.61
C LEU A 618 1.84 23.48 32.01
N ALA A 619 2.78 22.67 32.51
CA ALA A 619 3.30 22.77 33.88
C ALA A 619 3.92 24.14 34.23
N PRO A 620 4.75 24.80 33.38
CA PRO A 620 5.26 26.16 33.62
C PRO A 620 4.17 27.21 33.82
N HIS A 621 2.98 26.99 33.25
CA HIS A 621 1.82 27.87 33.39
C HIS A 621 0.98 27.59 34.64
N ARG A 622 1.41 26.66 35.52
CA ARG A 622 0.66 26.16 36.69
C ARG A 622 -0.69 25.54 36.31
N LEU A 623 -0.69 24.83 35.20
CA LEU A 623 -1.84 24.12 34.66
C LEU A 623 -1.54 22.63 34.59
N ARG A 624 -2.59 21.82 34.72
CA ARG A 624 -2.53 20.36 34.67
C ARG A 624 -3.49 19.85 33.61
N LEU A 625 -3.01 18.91 32.79
CA LEU A 625 -3.86 18.19 31.87
C LEU A 625 -4.62 17.11 32.66
N VAL A 626 -5.90 16.95 32.34
CA VAL A 626 -6.77 15.99 32.98
C VAL A 626 -7.45 15.14 31.92
N ASN A 627 -7.40 13.83 32.09
CA ASN A 627 -8.27 12.91 31.37
C ASN A 627 -9.40 12.43 32.30
N MET A 628 -10.66 12.70 31.93
CA MET A 628 -11.82 12.44 32.79
C MET A 628 -12.31 10.99 32.78
N HIS A 629 -11.81 10.14 31.87
CA HIS A 629 -12.20 8.74 31.81
C HIS A 629 -10.99 7.81 31.59
N GLY A 630 -10.98 6.68 32.29
CA GLY A 630 -9.96 5.64 32.19
C GLY A 630 -10.41 4.42 31.37
N GLY A 631 -11.14 4.65 30.28
CA GLY A 631 -11.51 3.61 29.31
C GLY A 631 -10.44 3.43 28.23
N GLU A 632 -10.46 2.30 27.51
CA GLU A 632 -9.37 1.90 26.61
C GLU A 632 -9.40 2.63 25.24
N ASP A 633 -10.50 3.28 24.86
CA ASP A 633 -10.68 3.78 23.47
C ASP A 633 -10.86 5.31 23.30
N THR A 634 -11.17 6.10 24.34
CA THR A 634 -11.47 7.54 24.18
C THR A 634 -10.95 8.38 25.36
N TYR A 635 -10.27 9.48 25.04
CA TYR A 635 -9.71 10.44 25.98
C TYR A 635 -10.60 11.69 26.10
N TYR A 636 -10.97 12.05 27.33
CA TYR A 636 -11.75 13.26 27.62
C TYR A 636 -10.82 14.30 28.25
N LEU A 637 -10.20 15.13 27.42
CA LEU A 637 -9.09 16.00 27.78
C LEU A 637 -9.53 17.42 28.16
N GLY A 638 -9.07 17.87 29.31
CA GLY A 638 -9.37 19.20 29.84
C GLY A 638 -8.21 19.75 30.65
N VAL A 639 -8.25 21.03 31.00
CA VAL A 639 -7.13 21.70 31.69
C VAL A 639 -7.61 22.37 32.97
N VAL A 640 -6.98 22.04 34.09
CA VAL A 640 -7.28 22.60 35.42
C VAL A 640 -6.09 23.39 35.96
N ARG A 641 -6.34 24.32 36.89
CA ARG A 641 -5.26 25.00 37.62
C ARG A 641 -4.63 24.02 38.61
N GLU A 642 -3.31 24.04 38.73
CA GLU A 642 -2.57 23.16 39.62
C GLU A 642 -3.07 23.23 41.07
N GLN A 643 -3.35 24.44 41.56
CA GLN A 643 -3.89 24.68 42.91
C GLN A 643 -5.31 24.10 43.14
N ASP A 644 -6.06 23.87 42.07
CA ASP A 644 -7.43 23.35 42.13
C ASP A 644 -7.49 21.83 41.91
N ALA A 645 -6.39 21.20 41.48
CA ALA A 645 -6.37 19.78 41.09
C ALA A 645 -6.81 18.81 42.20
N ALA A 646 -6.50 19.14 43.46
CA ALA A 646 -6.93 18.35 44.62
C ALA A 646 -8.43 18.50 44.90
N ALA A 647 -8.96 19.73 44.81
CA ALA A 647 -10.40 19.99 44.94
C ALA A 647 -11.18 19.35 43.78
N PHE A 648 -10.62 19.43 42.57
CA PHE A 648 -11.13 18.81 41.36
C PHE A 648 -11.25 17.29 41.52
N SER A 649 -10.17 16.62 41.95
CA SER A 649 -10.18 15.17 42.16
C SER A 649 -11.20 14.75 43.22
N ALA A 650 -11.32 15.54 44.30
CA ALA A 650 -12.28 15.25 45.37
C ALA A 650 -13.74 15.32 44.89
N VAL A 651 -14.09 16.32 44.08
CA VAL A 651 -15.45 16.46 43.56
C VAL A 651 -15.73 15.46 42.43
N ALA A 652 -14.75 15.19 41.55
CA ALA A 652 -14.88 14.15 40.53
C ALA A 652 -15.13 12.77 41.15
N LEU A 653 -14.42 12.43 42.24
CA LEU A 653 -14.65 11.20 42.99
C LEU A 653 -16.02 11.16 43.69
N GLN A 654 -16.55 12.30 44.14
CA GLN A 654 -17.92 12.39 44.67
C GLN A 654 -18.97 12.12 43.58
N ALA A 655 -18.68 12.44 42.32
CA ALA A 655 -19.48 12.12 41.16
C ALA A 655 -19.16 10.73 40.55
N ALA A 656 -18.43 9.87 41.28
CA ALA A 656 -17.98 8.54 40.85
C ALA A 656 -17.07 8.52 39.60
N LEU A 657 -16.49 9.65 39.22
CA LEU A 657 -15.52 9.78 38.14
C LEU A 657 -14.11 9.50 38.65
N ARG A 658 -13.24 8.98 37.77
CA ARG A 658 -11.85 8.64 38.09
C ARG A 658 -10.90 9.42 37.17
N PRO A 659 -10.71 10.73 37.41
CA PRO A 659 -9.84 11.53 36.57
C PRO A 659 -8.39 11.08 36.72
N VAL A 660 -7.67 11.01 35.61
CA VAL A 660 -6.22 10.85 35.56
C VAL A 660 -5.63 12.23 35.38
N LEU A 661 -4.95 12.73 36.41
CA LEU A 661 -4.17 13.96 36.35
C LEU A 661 -2.78 13.65 35.82
N LEU A 662 -2.44 14.21 34.66
CA LEU A 662 -1.12 14.10 34.06
C LEU A 662 -0.22 15.26 34.51
#